data_AF-A0A7V4HHR1-F1
#
_entry.id   AF-A0A7V4HHR1-F1
#
_cell.length_a   1.000
_cell.length_b   1.000
_cell.length_c   1.000
_cell.angle_alpha   90.00
_cell.angle_beta   90.00
_cell.angle_gamma   90.00
#
_symmetry.space_group_name_H-M   'P 1'
#
loop_
_entity.id
_entity.type
_entity.pdbx_description
1 polymer ?
#
loop_
_entity_poly.entity_id
_entity_poly.type
_entity_poly.pdbx_seq_one_letter_code
_entity_poly.pdbx_strand_id
1 'polypeptide(L)'
;MKKCMLASACCWVILLSPSVRAKTTSTVATGDWNSAIWDNGAPAAGDTVNVGHSVVLTNATPPLLVFSQTAGTFTFAGSNAWLVAETVLIGGTVTHDLNSDTNGSDGWQVDNRVLITCTNLTLNGSINVSARGFRENPLNSTAPGLGPGGGMGERGGGHGGYGGGNVTPGYGLPYGNPADPQWPGSSGGNRDNNSYRRGGRGGGLVIIDASGHVLINGSILANGENSPEYTWGGGGGAGGGINIRCGTWSSTGGVIRADGGWGSTFLGGSGGGGRIAICVSNSAAQALLPEPRAVISARYGTVSGPTIPPYWFGDYGTIYGNDPSVLPTVMTGCYGYVYGPVGDNWVRTSFALTNCWLRFASNQSARVNGDMVLDGTSLYALKDTSVGGDIHLTNGSSLMFAGNPTNGISPEWGTLVEVTGSVRVAASCVIYLQSEATNGGSVYMCVSNFHLAAGGIVSADESGFAGGNPSGYGPGAGSNSYGGAGYGGTGGRYPTYGGSTYGSATNPIHPGSGGAGSGSSSGKRGGGLIRITARNEMAIHGTMSANGGDTTENNRCAGSGGAIYLCADKFVEAYGTLRAEGGDGTNNCGAGGGGRIARYYRCDGFAGTVSVTGGGVSYPGQSGTVYSAFSSNYTVFTVAGDPARHGSPQPYGYGANGVAWGEIVTNTVNSPADEAGGRRYRCIGWRMTNGVGG
;
A
#
# COMPACT_ATOMS: atom_id res chain seq x y z
N MET A 1 -28.52 -24.10 -15.31
CA MET A 1 -28.11 -23.79 -16.70
C MET A 1 -27.57 -22.35 -16.76
N LYS A 2 -26.27 -22.19 -16.54
CA LYS A 2 -25.53 -20.92 -16.70
C LYS A 2 -24.28 -21.28 -17.51
N LYS A 3 -24.20 -20.79 -18.75
CA LYS A 3 -23.04 -20.98 -19.63
C LYS A 3 -21.89 -20.13 -19.09
N CYS A 4 -20.89 -20.80 -18.54
CA CYS A 4 -19.58 -20.23 -18.28
C CYS A 4 -18.81 -20.31 -19.61
N MET A 5 -18.60 -19.18 -20.29
CA MET A 5 -17.67 -19.11 -21.41
C MET A 5 -16.26 -19.04 -20.82
N LEU A 6 -15.60 -20.19 -20.71
CA LEU A 6 -14.13 -20.22 -20.67
C LEU A 6 -13.62 -19.75 -22.03
N ALA A 7 -12.89 -18.64 -22.05
CA ALA A 7 -12.03 -18.30 -23.17
C ALA A 7 -10.97 -19.41 -23.30
N SER A 8 -10.95 -20.04 -24.46
CA SER A 8 -10.05 -21.15 -24.80
C SER A 8 -8.59 -20.68 -24.71
N ALA A 9 -7.85 -21.18 -23.71
CA ALA A 9 -6.40 -21.18 -23.74
C ALA A 9 -5.96 -22.18 -24.82
N CYS A 10 -5.69 -21.69 -26.03
CA CYS A 10 -4.94 -22.48 -27.02
C CYS A 10 -3.51 -22.66 -26.50
N CYS A 11 -3.28 -23.74 -25.76
CA CYS A 11 -1.96 -24.27 -25.51
C CYS A 11 -1.42 -24.83 -26.83
N TRP A 12 -0.62 -24.04 -27.55
CA TRP A 12 0.09 -24.53 -28.73
C TRP A 12 1.29 -25.35 -28.25
N VAL A 13 1.14 -26.67 -28.26
CA VAL A 13 2.27 -27.60 -28.15
C VAL A 13 3.14 -27.39 -29.39
N ILE A 14 4.38 -26.93 -29.18
CA ILE A 14 5.39 -26.80 -30.25
C ILE A 14 5.80 -28.21 -30.69
N LEU A 15 5.16 -28.72 -31.73
CA LEU A 15 5.60 -29.92 -32.45
C LEU A 15 6.50 -29.48 -33.61
N LEU A 16 7.81 -29.47 -33.39
CA LEU A 16 8.79 -29.34 -34.47
C LEU A 16 8.78 -30.63 -35.29
N SER A 17 8.29 -30.57 -36.54
CA SER A 17 8.50 -31.65 -37.49
C SER A 17 9.96 -31.66 -37.95
N PRO A 18 10.64 -32.82 -37.97
CA PRO A 18 12.05 -32.87 -38.35
C PRO A 18 12.17 -32.90 -39.87
N SER A 19 12.19 -31.74 -40.54
CA SER A 19 12.69 -31.64 -41.93
C SER A 19 12.98 -30.23 -42.49
N VAL A 20 12.85 -29.15 -41.72
CA VAL A 20 13.34 -27.83 -42.19
C VAL A 20 14.79 -27.63 -41.75
N ARG A 21 15.69 -27.43 -42.72
CA ARG A 21 17.13 -27.25 -42.50
C ARG A 21 17.36 -25.93 -41.76
N ALA A 22 17.55 -26.00 -40.44
CA ALA A 22 17.89 -24.84 -39.62
C ALA A 22 19.11 -24.11 -40.23
N LYS A 23 18.93 -22.84 -40.58
CA LYS A 23 19.99 -21.97 -41.09
C LYS A 23 20.15 -20.75 -40.19
N THR A 24 21.30 -20.09 -40.30
CA THR A 24 21.48 -18.73 -39.79
C THR A 24 21.21 -17.74 -40.92
N THR A 25 20.41 -16.72 -40.64
CA THR A 25 20.14 -15.60 -41.55
C THR A 25 20.27 -14.28 -40.79
N SER A 26 20.85 -13.28 -41.45
CA SER A 26 21.15 -11.98 -40.86
C SER A 26 20.62 -10.86 -41.75
N THR A 27 20.23 -9.75 -41.13
CA THR A 27 19.82 -8.57 -41.91
C THR A 27 21.04 -7.91 -42.57
N VAL A 28 20.92 -7.57 -43.85
CA VAL A 28 21.94 -6.81 -44.62
C VAL A 28 21.54 -5.35 -44.87
N ALA A 29 20.28 -4.99 -44.58
CA ALA A 29 19.74 -3.64 -44.74
C ALA A 29 18.54 -3.41 -43.81
N THR A 30 18.11 -2.15 -43.72
CA THR A 30 16.84 -1.78 -43.06
C THR A 30 15.65 -2.07 -43.96
N GLY A 31 14.54 -2.56 -43.43
CA GLY A 31 13.30 -2.75 -44.19
C GLY A 31 12.25 -3.61 -43.49
N ASP A 32 11.21 -4.00 -44.24
CA ASP A 32 10.16 -4.90 -43.72
C ASP A 32 10.67 -6.33 -43.57
N TRP A 33 10.21 -7.05 -42.55
CA TRP A 33 10.59 -8.46 -42.27
C TRP A 33 10.45 -9.38 -43.50
N ASN A 34 9.41 -9.17 -44.30
CA ASN A 34 9.10 -9.98 -45.48
C ASN A 34 9.80 -9.49 -46.78
N SER A 35 10.64 -8.45 -46.69
CA SER A 35 11.38 -7.92 -47.83
C SER A 35 12.74 -8.62 -48.01
N ALA A 36 13.42 -8.35 -49.13
CA ALA A 36 14.73 -8.92 -49.46
C ALA A 36 15.87 -8.24 -48.67
N ILE A 37 15.80 -8.28 -47.34
CA ILE A 37 16.78 -7.68 -46.42
C ILE A 37 17.68 -8.73 -45.75
N TRP A 38 17.65 -9.99 -46.18
CA TRP A 38 18.29 -11.13 -45.53
C TRP A 38 19.43 -11.70 -46.38
N ASP A 39 20.60 -11.95 -45.79
CA ASP A 39 21.78 -12.52 -46.47
C ASP A 39 21.55 -13.95 -47.00
N ASN A 40 20.72 -14.72 -46.31
CA ASN A 40 20.48 -16.14 -46.59
C ASN A 40 18.98 -16.42 -46.80
N GLY A 41 18.29 -15.45 -47.41
CA GLY A 41 16.84 -15.49 -47.63
C GLY A 41 16.01 -15.31 -46.35
N ALA A 42 14.70 -15.15 -46.54
CA ALA A 42 13.77 -14.88 -45.44
C ALA A 42 13.84 -15.96 -44.35
N PRO A 43 13.69 -15.57 -43.06
CA PRO A 43 13.63 -16.50 -41.94
C PRO A 43 12.49 -17.52 -42.08
N ALA A 44 12.77 -18.78 -41.76
CA ALA A 44 11.81 -19.88 -41.72
C ALA A 44 11.77 -20.51 -40.31
N ALA A 45 10.83 -21.45 -40.11
CA ALA A 45 10.70 -22.15 -38.84
C ALA A 45 11.97 -22.94 -38.49
N GLY A 46 12.45 -22.81 -37.25
CA GLY A 46 13.69 -23.42 -36.77
C GLY A 46 14.98 -22.65 -37.06
N ASP A 47 14.90 -21.50 -37.73
CA ASP A 47 16.10 -20.72 -38.05
C ASP A 47 16.65 -19.93 -36.87
N THR A 48 17.94 -19.61 -36.94
CA THR A 48 18.61 -18.59 -36.12
C THR A 48 18.65 -17.28 -36.89
N VAL A 49 18.09 -16.22 -36.30
CA VAL A 49 17.93 -14.91 -36.95
C VAL A 49 18.74 -13.85 -36.21
N ASN A 50 19.60 -13.15 -36.94
CA ASN A 50 20.38 -12.03 -36.43
C ASN A 50 19.91 -10.70 -37.03
N VAL A 51 19.39 -9.82 -36.20
CA VAL A 51 18.93 -8.48 -36.60
C VAL A 51 19.99 -7.45 -36.17
N GLY A 52 20.74 -6.95 -37.15
CA GLY A 52 21.73 -5.87 -36.99
C GLY A 52 21.29 -4.52 -37.56
N HIS A 53 20.13 -4.47 -38.22
CA HIS A 53 19.55 -3.30 -38.88
C HIS A 53 18.11 -3.09 -38.38
N SER A 54 17.51 -1.93 -38.67
CA SER A 54 16.11 -1.70 -38.30
C SER A 54 15.15 -2.55 -39.14
N VAL A 55 14.18 -3.19 -38.49
CA VAL A 55 13.23 -4.09 -39.16
C VAL A 55 11.81 -3.78 -38.69
N VAL A 56 10.86 -3.80 -39.63
CA VAL A 56 9.42 -3.68 -39.33
C VAL A 56 8.75 -5.05 -39.49
N LEU A 57 8.07 -5.50 -38.45
CA LEU A 57 7.31 -6.74 -38.40
C LEU A 57 5.82 -6.43 -38.48
N THR A 58 5.13 -6.93 -39.50
CA THR A 58 3.68 -6.69 -39.72
C THR A 58 2.79 -7.90 -39.42
N ASN A 59 3.38 -9.09 -39.31
CA ASN A 59 2.67 -10.35 -39.09
C ASN A 59 3.48 -11.23 -38.12
N ALA A 60 2.94 -12.39 -37.76
CA ALA A 60 3.69 -13.34 -36.93
C ALA A 60 4.96 -13.82 -37.65
N THR A 61 6.08 -13.91 -36.93
CA THR A 61 7.25 -14.64 -37.43
C THR A 61 6.94 -16.14 -37.49
N PRO A 62 7.58 -16.91 -38.38
CA PRO A 62 7.67 -18.35 -38.22
C PRO A 62 8.27 -18.68 -36.83
N PRO A 63 7.97 -19.85 -36.22
CA PRO A 63 8.59 -20.24 -34.95
C PRO A 63 10.10 -20.41 -35.10
N LEU A 64 10.88 -19.44 -34.62
CA LEU A 64 12.34 -19.42 -34.75
C LEU A 64 13.02 -20.24 -33.65
N LEU A 65 14.24 -20.73 -33.90
CA LEU A 65 15.08 -21.29 -32.84
C LEU A 65 15.69 -20.19 -31.99
N VAL A 66 16.31 -19.20 -32.64
CA VAL A 66 16.89 -18.02 -31.96
C VAL A 66 16.52 -16.77 -32.72
N PHE A 67 16.08 -15.74 -32.00
CA PHE A 67 16.01 -14.37 -32.47
C PHE A 67 17.01 -13.54 -31.68
N SER A 68 17.99 -12.93 -32.36
CA SER A 68 19.01 -12.09 -31.75
C SER A 68 19.03 -10.72 -32.39
N GLN A 69 18.61 -9.70 -31.67
CA GLN A 69 18.71 -8.31 -32.10
C GLN A 69 19.87 -7.63 -31.39
N THR A 70 20.93 -7.31 -32.12
CA THR A 70 22.14 -6.70 -31.55
C THR A 70 22.18 -5.18 -31.74
N ALA A 71 21.51 -4.65 -32.76
CA ALA A 71 21.43 -3.23 -33.07
C ALA A 71 20.15 -2.89 -33.85
N GLY A 72 19.96 -1.61 -34.17
CA GLY A 72 18.80 -1.12 -34.90
C GLY A 72 17.49 -1.15 -34.09
N THR A 73 16.41 -0.70 -34.71
CA THR A 73 15.06 -0.70 -34.12
C THR A 73 14.21 -1.81 -34.72
N PHE A 74 13.69 -2.71 -33.89
CA PHE A 74 12.72 -3.72 -34.29
C PHE A 74 11.30 -3.22 -33.97
N THR A 75 10.48 -2.97 -34.98
CA THR A 75 9.17 -2.31 -34.85
C THR A 75 8.04 -3.28 -35.15
N PHE A 76 7.12 -3.46 -34.21
CA PHE A 76 5.86 -4.18 -34.42
C PHE A 76 4.81 -3.23 -35.00
N ALA A 77 4.32 -3.53 -36.20
CA ALA A 77 3.37 -2.69 -36.93
C ALA A 77 2.05 -3.43 -37.15
N GLY A 78 0.97 -2.96 -36.52
CA GLY A 78 -0.35 -3.55 -36.57
C GLY A 78 -0.59 -4.69 -35.57
N SER A 79 -1.86 -5.08 -35.44
CA SER A 79 -2.33 -5.99 -34.39
C SER A 79 -1.94 -7.44 -34.60
N ASN A 80 -1.48 -7.78 -35.81
CA ASN A 80 -1.02 -9.11 -36.23
C ASN A 80 0.49 -9.32 -36.05
N ALA A 81 1.26 -8.26 -35.74
CA ALA A 81 2.69 -8.37 -35.50
C ALA A 81 2.97 -9.17 -34.22
N TRP A 82 3.74 -10.26 -34.34
CA TRP A 82 3.98 -11.22 -33.26
C TRP A 82 5.33 -11.92 -33.44
N LEU A 83 6.24 -11.80 -32.47
CA LEU A 83 7.51 -12.52 -32.48
C LEU A 83 7.36 -13.86 -31.78
N VAL A 84 7.68 -14.96 -32.47
CA VAL A 84 7.66 -16.32 -31.94
C VAL A 84 9.04 -16.95 -32.11
N ALA A 85 9.72 -17.29 -31.00
CA ALA A 85 11.03 -17.92 -31.03
C ALA A 85 11.30 -18.73 -29.76
N GLU A 86 12.11 -19.79 -29.81
CA GLU A 86 12.52 -20.49 -28.58
C GLU A 86 13.38 -19.58 -27.68
N THR A 87 14.42 -18.97 -28.24
CA THR A 87 15.28 -18.01 -27.53
C THR A 87 15.20 -16.62 -28.15
N VAL A 88 14.95 -15.59 -27.32
CA VAL A 88 14.92 -14.18 -27.72
C VAL A 88 16.02 -13.41 -26.99
N LEU A 89 16.91 -12.77 -27.73
CA LEU A 89 17.99 -11.92 -27.24
C LEU A 89 17.80 -10.51 -27.78
N ILE A 90 17.59 -9.53 -26.90
CA ILE A 90 17.38 -8.13 -27.28
C ILE A 90 18.50 -7.27 -26.68
N GLY A 91 19.42 -6.82 -27.53
CA GLY A 91 20.44 -5.82 -27.26
C GLY A 91 20.15 -4.44 -27.86
N GLY A 92 19.30 -4.37 -28.90
CA GLY A 92 18.85 -3.11 -29.54
C GLY A 92 17.56 -2.53 -28.94
N THR A 93 16.85 -1.72 -29.74
CA THR A 93 15.55 -1.14 -29.35
C THR A 93 14.41 -1.89 -30.00
N VAL A 94 13.42 -2.32 -29.23
CA VAL A 94 12.13 -2.85 -29.69
C VAL A 94 11.04 -1.82 -29.43
N THR A 95 10.13 -1.61 -30.37
CA THR A 95 8.97 -0.72 -30.23
C THR A 95 7.78 -1.27 -31.02
N HIS A 96 6.61 -0.66 -30.90
CA HIS A 96 5.51 -0.87 -31.84
C HIS A 96 5.09 0.45 -32.50
N ASP A 97 4.27 0.46 -33.53
CA ASP A 97 3.71 1.69 -34.12
C ASP A 97 2.71 2.36 -33.19
N LEU A 98 2.46 3.66 -33.37
CA LEU A 98 1.52 4.38 -32.51
C LEU A 98 0.10 3.82 -32.64
N ASN A 99 -0.60 3.57 -31.52
CA ASN A 99 -2.01 3.14 -31.62
C ASN A 99 -2.85 4.21 -32.32
N SER A 100 -3.72 3.84 -33.28
CA SER A 100 -4.40 4.80 -34.17
C SER A 100 -5.91 4.89 -34.00
N ASP A 101 -6.48 4.10 -33.10
CA ASP A 101 -7.91 4.15 -32.82
C ASP A 101 -8.35 5.52 -32.26
N THR A 102 -9.34 6.10 -32.91
CA THR A 102 -9.93 7.41 -32.57
C THR A 102 -11.41 7.30 -32.20
N ASN A 103 -12.02 6.11 -32.25
CA ASN A 103 -13.45 5.96 -32.07
C ASN A 103 -13.78 5.23 -30.76
N GLY A 104 -14.28 5.97 -29.77
CA GLY A 104 -14.76 5.34 -28.54
C GLY A 104 -16.16 4.69 -28.65
N SER A 105 -16.89 4.90 -29.75
CA SER A 105 -18.32 4.55 -29.85
C SER A 105 -18.59 3.09 -30.26
N ASP A 106 -17.66 2.45 -30.96
CA ASP A 106 -17.63 1.01 -31.28
C ASP A 106 -16.82 0.21 -30.25
N GLY A 107 -16.28 0.90 -29.24
CA GLY A 107 -15.43 0.34 -28.20
C GLY A 107 -13.97 0.36 -28.60
N TRP A 108 -13.13 0.90 -27.72
CA TRP A 108 -11.69 1.05 -27.93
C TRP A 108 -11.01 -0.26 -28.33
N GLN A 109 -10.13 -0.19 -29.34
CA GLN A 109 -9.36 -1.31 -29.87
C GLN A 109 -7.86 -1.07 -29.71
N VAL A 110 -7.12 -2.16 -29.47
CA VAL A 110 -5.65 -2.14 -29.45
C VAL A 110 -5.16 -2.59 -30.82
N ASP A 111 -4.66 -1.65 -31.61
CA ASP A 111 -4.17 -1.91 -32.97
C ASP A 111 -2.65 -2.09 -33.03
N ASN A 112 -1.91 -1.71 -31.99
CA ASN A 112 -0.45 -1.88 -31.93
C ASN A 112 0.05 -2.26 -30.53
N ARG A 113 0.92 -3.27 -30.47
CA ARG A 113 1.57 -3.77 -29.26
C ARG A 113 2.89 -4.47 -29.58
N VAL A 114 3.77 -4.57 -28.60
CA VAL A 114 4.86 -5.56 -28.64
C VAL A 114 4.30 -6.87 -28.09
N LEU A 115 4.27 -7.93 -28.90
CA LEU A 115 3.87 -9.27 -28.48
C LEU A 115 5.00 -10.27 -28.77
N ILE A 116 5.55 -10.87 -27.73
CA ILE A 116 6.63 -11.85 -27.82
C ILE A 116 6.18 -13.14 -27.14
N THR A 117 6.24 -14.26 -27.87
CA THR A 117 6.06 -15.60 -27.31
C THR A 117 7.36 -16.38 -27.46
N CYS A 118 7.88 -16.89 -26.35
CA CYS A 118 9.15 -17.60 -26.37
C CYS A 118 9.30 -18.67 -25.28
N THR A 119 10.42 -19.39 -25.30
CA THR A 119 10.84 -20.18 -24.14
C THR A 119 11.66 -19.29 -23.20
N ASN A 120 12.74 -18.68 -23.71
CA ASN A 120 13.61 -17.83 -22.90
C ASN A 120 13.79 -16.45 -23.54
N LEU A 121 13.80 -15.41 -22.71
CA LEU A 121 14.05 -14.03 -23.13
C LEU A 121 15.19 -13.43 -22.31
N THR A 122 16.17 -12.84 -22.98
CA THR A 122 17.18 -11.97 -22.38
C THR A 122 17.10 -10.57 -22.98
N LEU A 123 16.81 -9.59 -22.13
CA LEU A 123 16.75 -8.18 -22.50
C LEU A 123 17.93 -7.43 -21.86
N ASN A 124 18.89 -7.04 -22.70
CA ASN A 124 19.99 -6.14 -22.34
C ASN A 124 19.81 -4.74 -22.95
N GLY A 125 19.02 -4.62 -24.03
CA GLY A 125 18.67 -3.37 -24.70
C GLY A 125 17.41 -2.71 -24.13
N SER A 126 16.53 -2.24 -25.01
CA SER A 126 15.30 -1.54 -24.61
C SER A 126 14.08 -2.05 -25.36
N ILE A 127 12.99 -2.31 -24.65
CA ILE A 127 11.63 -2.33 -25.23
C ILE A 127 11.00 -0.98 -24.87
N ASN A 128 10.96 -0.03 -25.80
CA ASN A 128 10.45 1.32 -25.56
C ASN A 128 9.19 1.58 -26.38
N VAL A 129 8.06 1.60 -25.68
CA VAL A 129 6.72 1.89 -26.20
C VAL A 129 6.14 3.14 -25.53
N SER A 130 6.98 4.01 -24.96
CA SER A 130 6.54 5.26 -24.34
C SER A 130 5.87 6.19 -25.36
N ALA A 131 4.77 6.84 -24.97
CA ALA A 131 3.93 7.70 -25.82
C ALA A 131 3.33 7.01 -27.06
N ARG A 132 3.20 5.67 -27.06
CA ARG A 132 2.65 4.89 -28.19
C ARG A 132 1.30 4.24 -27.92
N GLY A 133 0.66 4.57 -26.81
CA GLY A 133 -0.71 4.19 -26.48
C GLY A 133 -1.75 5.00 -27.24
N PHE A 134 -2.95 5.13 -26.67
CA PHE A 134 -4.01 5.91 -27.32
C PHE A 134 -3.56 7.36 -27.53
N ARG A 135 -3.89 7.91 -28.70
CA ARG A 135 -3.44 9.23 -29.14
C ARG A 135 -4.31 10.35 -28.60
N GLU A 136 -3.85 11.58 -28.77
CA GLU A 136 -4.64 12.78 -28.58
C GLU A 136 -5.85 12.84 -29.54
N ASN A 137 -6.92 13.50 -29.12
CA ASN A 137 -8.06 13.77 -30.00
C ASN A 137 -7.66 14.80 -31.08
N PRO A 138 -8.03 14.61 -32.37
CA PRO A 138 -7.82 15.62 -33.39
C PRO A 138 -8.60 16.91 -33.07
N LEU A 139 -7.89 17.92 -32.55
CA LEU A 139 -8.22 19.35 -32.37
C LEU A 139 -9.71 19.73 -32.42
N ASN A 140 -10.54 19.10 -31.57
CA ASN A 140 -11.88 19.55 -31.23
C ASN A 140 -11.98 19.78 -29.71
N SER A 141 -12.54 20.91 -29.27
CA SER A 141 -12.20 21.61 -28.03
C SER A 141 -12.95 21.16 -26.77
N THR A 142 -13.62 20.01 -26.79
CA THR A 142 -14.39 19.53 -25.63
C THR A 142 -14.44 18.01 -25.52
N ALA A 143 -13.91 17.28 -26.50
CA ALA A 143 -13.95 15.83 -26.45
C ALA A 143 -12.90 15.29 -25.46
N PRO A 144 -13.19 14.16 -24.80
CA PRO A 144 -12.18 13.47 -24.01
C PRO A 144 -10.96 13.11 -24.85
N GLY A 145 -9.81 12.98 -24.20
CA GLY A 145 -8.68 12.21 -24.73
C GLY A 145 -9.15 10.83 -25.19
N LEU A 146 -8.40 10.22 -26.11
CA LEU A 146 -8.70 8.89 -26.62
C LEU A 146 -8.28 7.81 -25.63
N GLY A 147 -9.01 6.69 -25.67
CA GLY A 147 -8.86 5.55 -24.77
C GLY A 147 -9.92 5.52 -23.65
N PRO A 148 -10.11 4.36 -22.99
CA PRO A 148 -11.17 4.17 -22.00
C PRO A 148 -11.09 5.10 -20.77
N GLY A 149 -9.89 5.62 -20.48
CA GLY A 149 -9.62 6.55 -19.40
C GLY A 149 -9.16 7.92 -19.91
N GLY A 150 -9.58 8.34 -21.10
CA GLY A 150 -9.22 9.64 -21.66
C GLY A 150 -9.61 10.82 -20.76
N GLY A 151 -8.69 11.75 -20.55
CA GLY A 151 -8.95 12.95 -19.74
C GLY A 151 -9.93 13.91 -20.44
N MET A 152 -10.91 14.45 -19.72
CA MET A 152 -11.81 15.48 -20.28
C MET A 152 -11.25 16.88 -20.07
N GLY A 153 -11.26 17.73 -21.10
CA GLY A 153 -10.72 19.10 -21.00
C GLY A 153 -9.23 19.07 -20.65
N GLU A 154 -8.80 19.82 -19.63
CA GLU A 154 -7.37 19.96 -19.30
C GLU A 154 -6.78 18.81 -18.47
N ARG A 155 -7.51 17.71 -18.33
CA ARG A 155 -7.23 16.66 -17.34
C ARG A 155 -6.33 15.56 -17.90
N GLY A 156 -5.60 14.90 -17.01
CA GLY A 156 -4.74 13.78 -17.37
C GLY A 156 -5.53 12.54 -17.77
N GLY A 157 -4.91 11.70 -18.60
CA GLY A 157 -5.43 10.36 -18.90
C GLY A 157 -5.25 9.42 -17.71
N GLY A 158 -6.16 8.44 -17.57
CA GLY A 158 -6.07 7.36 -16.59
C GLY A 158 -5.72 6.02 -17.23
N HIS A 159 -5.22 5.08 -16.44
CA HIS A 159 -5.11 3.66 -16.82
C HIS A 159 -4.98 2.74 -15.60
N GLY A 160 -3.80 2.66 -14.98
CA GLY A 160 -3.60 1.96 -13.71
C GLY A 160 -4.05 2.80 -12.52
N GLY A 161 -3.78 4.10 -12.59
CA GLY A 161 -4.26 5.14 -11.69
C GLY A 161 -5.14 6.16 -12.40
N TYR A 162 -5.82 6.99 -11.62
CA TYR A 162 -6.61 8.13 -12.11
C TYR A 162 -5.70 9.20 -12.74
N GLY A 163 -6.17 9.86 -13.79
CA GLY A 163 -5.55 11.10 -14.26
C GLY A 163 -5.93 12.29 -13.37
N GLY A 164 -5.03 13.25 -13.19
CA GLY A 164 -5.23 14.43 -12.35
C GLY A 164 -6.12 15.51 -13.00
N GLY A 165 -6.69 16.41 -12.20
CA GLY A 165 -7.56 17.50 -12.68
C GLY A 165 -8.38 18.20 -11.58
N ASN A 166 -9.03 19.34 -11.87
CA ASN A 166 -9.93 19.99 -10.91
C ASN A 166 -11.37 19.41 -11.01
N VAL A 167 -11.81 18.75 -9.93
CA VAL A 167 -13.15 18.25 -9.50
C VAL A 167 -14.12 17.61 -10.53
N THR A 168 -14.83 16.57 -10.08
CA THR A 168 -15.76 15.70 -10.84
C THR A 168 -16.90 16.45 -11.55
N PRO A 169 -17.42 15.91 -12.68
CA PRO A 169 -17.02 14.66 -13.36
C PRO A 169 -16.00 14.87 -14.49
N GLY A 170 -15.06 13.92 -14.65
CA GLY A 170 -14.24 13.74 -15.87
C GLY A 170 -12.71 13.62 -15.71
N TYR A 171 -12.23 13.07 -14.59
CA TYR A 171 -10.85 12.53 -14.51
C TYR A 171 -10.69 11.34 -15.46
N GLY A 172 -9.47 11.09 -15.92
CA GLY A 172 -9.17 9.83 -16.58
C GLY A 172 -9.33 8.67 -15.61
N LEU A 173 -10.28 7.77 -15.86
CA LEU A 173 -10.56 6.64 -14.96
C LEU A 173 -9.55 5.49 -15.17
N PRO A 174 -9.22 4.72 -14.11
CA PRO A 174 -8.54 3.45 -14.28
C PRO A 174 -9.42 2.44 -15.03
N TYR A 175 -8.81 1.59 -15.85
CA TYR A 175 -9.50 0.52 -16.60
C TYR A 175 -8.59 -0.69 -16.82
N GLY A 176 -9.16 -1.83 -17.19
CA GLY A 176 -8.43 -3.08 -17.38
C GLY A 176 -8.15 -3.84 -16.07
N ASN A 177 -7.48 -4.98 -16.18
CA ASN A 177 -7.17 -5.88 -15.06
C ASN A 177 -5.71 -5.67 -14.57
N PRO A 178 -5.46 -5.35 -13.29
CA PRO A 178 -4.10 -5.28 -12.74
C PRO A 178 -3.29 -6.57 -12.92
N ALA A 179 -3.94 -7.74 -12.83
CA ALA A 179 -3.29 -9.06 -12.93
C ALA A 179 -3.05 -9.51 -14.38
N ASP A 180 -3.68 -8.84 -15.34
CA ASP A 180 -3.54 -9.12 -16.77
C ASP A 180 -3.68 -7.83 -17.59
N PRO A 181 -2.65 -6.98 -17.64
CA PRO A 181 -2.67 -5.77 -18.45
C PRO A 181 -2.72 -6.12 -19.94
N GLN A 182 -3.84 -5.77 -20.58
CA GLN A 182 -4.06 -6.00 -22.02
C GLN A 182 -4.29 -4.70 -22.80
N TRP A 183 -4.13 -3.56 -22.15
CA TRP A 183 -4.48 -2.28 -22.72
C TRP A 183 -3.30 -1.29 -22.67
N PRO A 184 -3.14 -0.45 -23.70
CA PRO A 184 -2.28 0.72 -23.62
C PRO A 184 -2.90 1.79 -22.72
N GLY A 185 -2.13 2.81 -22.38
CA GLY A 185 -2.57 3.98 -21.63
C GLY A 185 -3.42 4.92 -22.49
N SER A 186 -4.33 5.65 -21.84
CA SER A 186 -5.17 6.68 -22.47
C SER A 186 -4.43 8.01 -22.59
N SER A 187 -4.83 8.86 -23.53
CA SER A 187 -4.27 10.21 -23.65
C SER A 187 -4.89 11.18 -22.64
N GLY A 188 -4.15 12.25 -22.36
CA GLY A 188 -4.68 13.42 -21.68
C GLY A 188 -5.64 14.21 -22.58
N GLY A 189 -6.48 15.04 -21.97
CA GLY A 189 -7.36 15.93 -22.71
C GLY A 189 -6.69 17.24 -23.13
N ASN A 190 -7.42 18.01 -23.92
CA ASN A 190 -7.09 19.37 -24.38
C ASN A 190 -8.23 20.36 -24.04
N ARG A 191 -7.89 21.65 -23.87
CA ARG A 191 -8.87 22.73 -23.62
C ARG A 191 -9.51 23.28 -24.90
N ASP A 192 -8.77 23.34 -26.00
CA ASP A 192 -9.16 24.04 -27.22
C ASP A 192 -8.57 23.42 -28.51
N ASN A 193 -8.96 23.96 -29.67
CA ASN A 193 -8.55 23.48 -31.01
C ASN A 193 -7.13 23.92 -31.40
N ASN A 194 -6.26 24.21 -30.43
CA ASN A 194 -4.91 24.67 -30.70
C ASN A 194 -3.95 23.48 -30.74
N SER A 195 -3.29 23.26 -31.88
CA SER A 195 -2.30 22.17 -32.06
C SER A 195 -1.17 22.19 -31.06
N TYR A 196 -0.84 23.37 -30.52
CA TYR A 196 0.15 23.50 -29.47
C TYR A 196 -0.36 22.93 -28.14
N ARG A 197 -1.67 22.99 -27.84
CA ARG A 197 -2.31 22.67 -26.54
C ARG A 197 -2.89 21.25 -26.45
N ARG A 198 -2.28 20.30 -27.17
CA ARG A 198 -2.72 18.89 -27.16
C ARG A 198 -2.42 18.20 -25.83
N GLY A 199 -3.26 17.24 -25.46
CA GLY A 199 -2.96 16.29 -24.39
C GLY A 199 -1.82 15.34 -24.79
N GLY A 200 -1.09 14.85 -23.80
CA GLY A 200 -0.05 13.85 -24.01
C GLY A 200 -0.64 12.48 -24.36
N ARG A 201 0.02 11.75 -25.26
CA ARG A 201 -0.34 10.37 -25.63
C ARG A 201 -0.14 9.39 -24.48
N GLY A 202 -0.96 8.35 -24.41
CA GLY A 202 -0.75 7.28 -23.44
C GLY A 202 0.51 6.45 -23.75
N GLY A 203 0.98 5.67 -22.78
CA GLY A 203 2.04 4.68 -22.97
C GLY A 203 1.53 3.44 -23.72
N GLY A 204 2.41 2.77 -24.46
CA GLY A 204 2.07 1.60 -25.28
C GLY A 204 1.84 0.31 -24.49
N LEU A 205 1.74 -0.81 -25.19
CA LEU A 205 1.48 -2.13 -24.62
C LEU A 205 2.62 -3.11 -24.94
N VAL A 206 3.11 -3.78 -23.90
CA VAL A 206 4.10 -4.86 -23.99
C VAL A 206 3.49 -6.13 -23.39
N ILE A 207 3.49 -7.22 -24.16
CA ILE A 207 3.12 -8.56 -23.72
C ILE A 207 4.27 -9.51 -24.02
N ILE A 208 4.80 -10.13 -22.98
CA ILE A 208 5.82 -11.18 -23.04
C ILE A 208 5.20 -12.45 -22.45
N ASP A 209 5.12 -13.51 -23.25
CA ASP A 209 4.65 -14.83 -22.84
C ASP A 209 5.78 -15.85 -23.03
N ALA A 210 6.52 -16.10 -21.96
CA ALA A 210 7.65 -17.01 -21.93
C ALA A 210 7.28 -18.30 -21.17
N SER A 211 7.54 -19.47 -21.75
CA SER A 211 7.34 -20.73 -21.01
C SER A 211 8.47 -21.02 -20.00
N GLY A 212 9.66 -20.43 -20.21
CA GLY A 212 10.88 -20.59 -19.43
C GLY A 212 11.33 -19.30 -18.72
N HIS A 213 12.60 -18.94 -18.84
CA HIS A 213 13.22 -17.87 -18.06
C HIS A 213 13.20 -16.50 -18.78
N VAL A 214 12.87 -15.44 -18.03
CA VAL A 214 12.96 -14.04 -18.49
C VAL A 214 14.01 -13.28 -17.67
N LEU A 215 15.10 -12.86 -18.32
CA LEU A 215 16.14 -12.00 -17.76
C LEU A 215 15.98 -10.57 -18.27
N ILE A 216 15.78 -9.61 -17.37
CA ILE A 216 15.63 -8.18 -17.71
C ILE A 216 16.77 -7.39 -17.07
N ASN A 217 17.82 -7.10 -17.82
CA ASN A 217 18.91 -6.21 -17.40
C ASN A 217 18.85 -4.84 -18.11
N GLY A 218 18.13 -4.77 -19.23
CA GLY A 218 17.82 -3.55 -19.96
C GLY A 218 16.57 -2.85 -19.42
N SER A 219 15.83 -2.18 -20.31
CA SER A 219 14.63 -1.43 -19.94
C SER A 219 13.37 -1.83 -20.71
N ILE A 220 12.23 -1.87 -20.03
CA ILE A 220 10.89 -1.91 -20.61
C ILE A 220 10.18 -0.62 -20.21
N LEU A 221 9.92 0.25 -21.20
CA LEU A 221 9.40 1.60 -20.98
C LEU A 221 8.06 1.76 -21.71
N ALA A 222 7.00 1.99 -20.97
CA ALA A 222 5.65 2.25 -21.45
C ALA A 222 5.10 3.53 -20.81
N ASN A 223 5.90 4.60 -20.75
CA ASN A 223 5.48 5.84 -20.09
C ASN A 223 4.49 6.64 -20.95
N GLY A 224 3.61 7.40 -20.31
CA GLY A 224 2.79 8.41 -20.97
C GLY A 224 3.64 9.61 -21.42
N GLU A 225 3.19 10.31 -22.46
CA GLU A 225 3.80 11.54 -22.95
C GLU A 225 3.47 12.69 -21.99
N ASN A 226 4.47 13.52 -21.69
CA ASN A 226 4.25 14.81 -21.05
C ASN A 226 3.43 15.70 -21.99
N SER A 227 2.60 16.57 -21.43
CA SER A 227 2.01 17.66 -22.20
C SER A 227 3.12 18.62 -22.70
N PRO A 228 3.01 19.20 -23.91
CA PRO A 228 4.01 20.15 -24.41
C PRO A 228 4.21 21.37 -23.48
N GLU A 229 5.47 21.77 -23.30
CA GLU A 229 5.98 22.63 -22.21
C GLU A 229 5.42 24.07 -22.14
N TYR A 230 4.71 24.55 -23.15
CA TYR A 230 4.23 25.94 -23.26
C TYR A 230 2.71 26.09 -23.40
N THR A 231 1.96 25.14 -22.87
CA THR A 231 0.52 25.04 -23.14
C THR A 231 -0.32 25.46 -21.95
N TRP A 232 -1.39 26.18 -22.24
CA TRP A 232 -2.48 26.38 -21.29
C TRP A 232 -3.41 25.16 -21.39
N GLY A 233 -3.43 24.30 -20.37
CA GLY A 233 -4.48 23.30 -20.21
C GLY A 233 -4.30 21.98 -20.95
N GLY A 234 -3.08 21.54 -21.25
CA GLY A 234 -2.85 20.19 -21.77
C GLY A 234 -2.66 19.17 -20.64
N GLY A 235 -3.43 18.07 -20.68
CA GLY A 235 -3.30 16.96 -19.73
C GLY A 235 -2.16 16.01 -20.11
N GLY A 236 -1.48 15.42 -19.13
CA GLY A 236 -0.47 14.37 -19.37
C GLY A 236 -1.10 13.03 -19.76
N GLY A 237 -0.42 12.26 -20.60
CA GLY A 237 -0.87 10.91 -20.99
C GLY A 237 -0.68 9.88 -19.89
N ALA A 238 -1.54 8.86 -19.82
CA ALA A 238 -1.41 7.81 -18.82
C ALA A 238 -0.27 6.84 -19.14
N GLY A 239 0.30 6.19 -18.13
CA GLY A 239 1.19 5.06 -18.32
C GLY A 239 0.52 3.87 -19.03
N GLY A 240 1.31 3.09 -19.77
CA GLY A 240 0.88 1.96 -20.58
C GLY A 240 0.65 0.65 -19.82
N GLY A 241 0.59 -0.46 -20.57
CA GLY A 241 0.46 -1.81 -20.05
C GLY A 241 1.74 -2.62 -20.27
N ILE A 242 2.23 -3.28 -19.23
CA ILE A 242 3.35 -4.23 -19.30
C ILE A 242 2.89 -5.53 -18.66
N ASN A 243 2.91 -6.62 -19.42
CA ASN A 243 2.43 -7.93 -18.99
C ASN A 243 3.49 -8.99 -19.31
N ILE A 244 4.09 -9.55 -18.26
CA ILE A 244 5.17 -10.52 -18.37
C ILE A 244 4.69 -11.81 -17.70
N ARG A 245 4.49 -12.84 -18.51
CA ARG A 245 4.23 -14.21 -18.05
C ARG A 245 5.46 -15.04 -18.35
N CYS A 246 5.96 -15.75 -17.35
CA CYS A 246 7.20 -16.51 -17.45
C CYS A 246 7.16 -17.76 -16.59
N GLY A 247 8.03 -18.73 -16.85
CA GLY A 247 8.34 -19.80 -15.91
C GLY A 247 9.01 -19.23 -14.66
N THR A 248 10.08 -18.47 -14.87
CA THR A 248 10.83 -17.73 -13.84
C THR A 248 11.36 -16.43 -14.42
N TRP A 249 11.74 -15.48 -13.56
CA TRP A 249 12.37 -14.24 -13.98
C TRP A 249 13.51 -13.81 -13.06
N SER A 250 14.43 -13.00 -13.60
CA SER A 250 15.49 -12.38 -12.84
C SER A 250 15.88 -11.02 -13.41
N SER A 251 16.55 -10.22 -12.58
CA SER A 251 17.09 -8.92 -12.96
C SER A 251 18.26 -8.55 -12.05
N THR A 252 19.29 -7.92 -12.62
CA THR A 252 20.46 -7.43 -11.87
C THR A 252 20.52 -5.90 -11.75
N GLY A 253 19.52 -5.21 -12.29
CA GLY A 253 19.42 -3.75 -12.31
C GLY A 253 18.52 -3.20 -13.42
N GLY A 254 17.63 -4.02 -13.98
CA GLY A 254 16.76 -3.63 -15.09
C GLY A 254 15.69 -2.63 -14.67
N VAL A 255 15.08 -1.97 -15.65
CA VAL A 255 14.03 -0.96 -15.44
C VAL A 255 12.73 -1.39 -16.11
N ILE A 256 11.63 -1.40 -15.37
CA ILE A 256 10.28 -1.68 -15.87
C ILE A 256 9.39 -0.51 -15.46
N ARG A 257 8.97 0.28 -16.45
CA ARG A 257 8.32 1.58 -16.20
C ARG A 257 7.07 1.78 -17.01
N ALA A 258 5.99 2.16 -16.34
CA ALA A 258 4.73 2.58 -16.95
C ALA A 258 4.25 3.86 -16.23
N ASP A 259 5.10 4.89 -16.19
CA ASP A 259 4.77 6.13 -15.50
C ASP A 259 3.82 7.00 -16.33
N GLY A 260 2.98 7.79 -15.66
CA GLY A 260 2.18 8.83 -16.28
C GLY A 260 3.03 10.03 -16.72
N GLY A 261 2.57 10.68 -17.78
CA GLY A 261 3.16 11.90 -18.31
C GLY A 261 2.74 13.13 -17.51
N TRP A 262 3.59 14.16 -17.54
CA TRP A 262 3.39 15.40 -16.81
C TRP A 262 2.27 16.23 -17.43
N GLY A 263 1.49 16.90 -16.59
CA GLY A 263 0.53 17.90 -17.04
C GLY A 263 1.23 19.21 -17.39
N SER A 264 0.57 20.04 -18.20
CA SER A 264 1.07 21.39 -18.51
C SER A 264 1.18 22.27 -17.25
N THR A 265 2.05 23.28 -17.31
CA THR A 265 2.35 24.13 -16.14
C THR A 265 1.20 25.05 -15.72
N PHE A 266 0.19 25.22 -16.57
CA PHE A 266 -0.97 26.07 -16.33
C PHE A 266 -2.25 25.26 -16.50
N LEU A 267 -2.77 24.74 -15.37
CA LEU A 267 -4.05 24.03 -15.30
C LEU A 267 -4.08 22.68 -16.06
N GLY A 268 -2.94 22.04 -16.32
CA GLY A 268 -2.88 20.70 -16.90
C GLY A 268 -2.83 19.62 -15.83
N GLY A 269 -3.75 18.66 -15.85
CA GLY A 269 -3.68 17.49 -14.98
C GLY A 269 -2.63 16.49 -15.46
N SER A 270 -1.85 15.91 -14.54
CA SER A 270 -0.90 14.84 -14.90
C SER A 270 -1.60 13.53 -15.23
N GLY A 271 -0.99 12.73 -16.09
CA GLY A 271 -1.45 11.37 -16.38
C GLY A 271 -1.29 10.44 -15.16
N GLY A 272 -2.22 9.52 -15.00
CA GLY A 272 -2.13 8.44 -14.02
C GLY A 272 -1.06 7.42 -14.41
N GLY A 273 -0.53 6.69 -13.42
CA GLY A 273 0.38 5.57 -13.68
C GLY A 273 -0.31 4.43 -14.44
N GLY A 274 0.50 3.61 -15.12
CA GLY A 274 0.05 2.47 -15.92
C GLY A 274 -0.10 1.17 -15.12
N ARG A 275 -0.11 0.03 -15.82
CA ARG A 275 -0.24 -1.29 -15.22
C ARG A 275 0.94 -2.17 -15.57
N ILE A 276 1.58 -2.73 -14.56
CA ILE A 276 2.70 -3.66 -14.69
C ILE A 276 2.29 -4.97 -14.02
N ALA A 277 2.35 -6.09 -14.72
CA ALA A 277 2.17 -7.41 -14.16
C ALA A 277 3.36 -8.30 -14.51
N ILE A 278 3.88 -8.99 -13.50
CA ILE A 278 4.91 -10.02 -13.65
C ILE A 278 4.36 -11.29 -13.00
N CYS A 279 4.22 -12.34 -13.78
CA CYS A 279 3.62 -13.60 -13.34
C CYS A 279 4.58 -14.76 -13.61
N VAL A 280 4.92 -15.51 -12.57
CA VAL A 280 5.71 -16.74 -12.67
C VAL A 280 4.81 -17.96 -12.59
N SER A 281 5.05 -18.96 -13.43
CA SER A 281 4.33 -20.24 -13.38
C SER A 281 5.06 -21.31 -12.56
N ASN A 282 6.35 -21.10 -12.24
CA ASN A 282 7.17 -22.03 -11.46
C ASN A 282 7.79 -21.37 -10.21
N SER A 283 6.97 -21.18 -9.17
CA SER A 283 7.38 -20.59 -7.89
C SER A 283 8.53 -21.35 -7.21
N ALA A 284 8.57 -22.68 -7.33
CA ALA A 284 9.61 -23.50 -6.73
C ALA A 284 10.99 -23.23 -7.34
N ALA A 285 11.05 -23.13 -8.68
CA ALA A 285 12.28 -22.74 -9.36
C ALA A 285 12.64 -21.27 -9.11
N GLN A 286 11.65 -20.37 -9.06
CA GLN A 286 11.87 -18.95 -8.77
C GLN A 286 12.54 -18.74 -7.41
N ALA A 287 12.13 -19.50 -6.38
CA ALA A 287 12.70 -19.42 -5.04
C ALA A 287 14.17 -19.88 -4.95
N LEU A 288 14.70 -20.58 -5.97
CA LEU A 288 16.10 -21.00 -6.04
C LEU A 288 17.00 -19.97 -6.74
N LEU A 289 16.42 -18.96 -7.38
CA LEU A 289 17.16 -17.90 -8.05
C LEU A 289 17.54 -16.79 -7.07
N PRO A 290 18.62 -16.04 -7.35
CA PRO A 290 18.89 -14.78 -6.66
C PRO A 290 17.69 -13.85 -6.75
N GLU A 291 17.40 -13.14 -5.66
CA GLU A 291 16.27 -12.19 -5.63
C GLU A 291 16.42 -11.14 -6.75
N PRO A 292 15.36 -10.88 -7.55
CA PRO A 292 15.43 -9.90 -8.62
C PRO A 292 15.73 -8.50 -8.09
N ARG A 293 16.60 -7.77 -8.78
CA ARG A 293 16.88 -6.35 -8.54
C ARG A 293 16.44 -5.54 -9.75
N ALA A 294 15.26 -4.93 -9.67
CA ALA A 294 14.72 -4.11 -10.75
C ALA A 294 14.07 -2.84 -10.19
N VAL A 295 14.12 -1.77 -10.97
CA VAL A 295 13.30 -0.58 -10.75
C VAL A 295 11.93 -0.85 -11.38
N ILE A 296 10.88 -0.91 -10.56
CA ILE A 296 9.51 -1.12 -11.02
C ILE A 296 8.68 0.11 -10.65
N SER A 297 8.23 0.87 -11.65
CA SER A 297 7.54 2.14 -11.43
C SER A 297 6.33 2.30 -12.33
N ALA A 298 5.20 2.59 -11.69
CA ALA A 298 3.95 3.04 -12.28
C ALA A 298 3.54 4.35 -11.59
N ARG A 299 4.44 5.32 -11.54
CA ARG A 299 4.21 6.62 -10.91
C ARG A 299 3.22 7.45 -11.73
N TYR A 300 2.43 8.31 -11.10
CA TYR A 300 1.71 9.36 -11.82
C TYR A 300 2.69 10.44 -12.35
N GLY A 301 2.29 11.22 -13.34
CA GLY A 301 3.10 12.34 -13.84
C GLY A 301 3.12 13.53 -12.87
N THR A 302 4.09 14.43 -12.96
CA THR A 302 4.04 15.64 -12.13
C THR A 302 3.29 16.78 -12.83
N VAL A 303 3.11 17.88 -12.11
CA VAL A 303 2.63 19.16 -12.63
C VAL A 303 3.55 20.23 -12.04
N SER A 304 3.97 21.23 -12.84
CA SER A 304 4.92 22.27 -12.43
C SER A 304 4.23 23.64 -12.41
N GLY A 305 4.24 24.35 -11.28
CA GLY A 305 3.55 25.64 -11.14
C GLY A 305 3.58 26.20 -9.70
N PRO A 306 3.41 27.52 -9.52
CA PRO A 306 3.64 28.20 -8.23
C PRO A 306 2.59 27.91 -7.15
N THR A 307 1.42 27.38 -7.51
CA THR A 307 0.36 26.97 -6.56
C THR A 307 -0.49 25.89 -7.20
N ILE A 308 -0.15 24.63 -6.96
CA ILE A 308 -0.88 23.50 -7.53
C ILE A 308 -1.63 22.77 -6.41
N PRO A 309 -2.98 22.83 -6.41
CA PRO A 309 -3.78 22.00 -5.53
C PRO A 309 -3.54 20.49 -5.73
N PRO A 310 -3.63 19.66 -4.68
CA PRO A 310 -3.25 18.24 -4.73
C PRO A 310 -4.05 17.39 -5.73
N TYR A 311 -5.24 17.82 -6.15
CA TYR A 311 -6.07 17.09 -7.12
C TYR A 311 -5.58 17.16 -8.57
N TRP A 312 -4.61 18.01 -8.89
CA TRP A 312 -4.00 18.06 -10.23
C TRP A 312 -2.99 16.94 -10.49
N PHE A 313 -2.55 16.26 -9.43
CA PHE A 313 -1.75 15.05 -9.53
C PHE A 313 -2.66 13.86 -9.84
N GLY A 314 -2.19 12.98 -10.73
CA GLY A 314 -2.82 11.69 -10.97
C GLY A 314 -2.53 10.75 -9.81
N ASP A 315 -3.15 9.57 -9.86
CA ASP A 315 -2.84 8.49 -8.94
C ASP A 315 -1.80 7.54 -9.52
N TYR A 316 -1.05 6.92 -8.61
CA TYR A 316 -0.16 5.82 -8.94
C TYR A 316 -0.91 4.70 -9.66
N GLY A 317 -0.21 4.06 -10.59
CA GLY A 317 -0.64 2.86 -11.28
C GLY A 317 -0.45 1.59 -10.44
N THR A 318 -0.66 0.44 -11.08
CA THR A 318 -0.66 -0.86 -10.40
C THR A 318 0.55 -1.70 -10.77
N ILE A 319 1.17 -2.33 -9.78
CA ILE A 319 2.18 -3.37 -9.92
C ILE A 319 1.56 -4.67 -9.41
N TYR A 320 1.56 -5.73 -10.22
CA TYR A 320 1.03 -7.03 -9.86
C TYR A 320 2.13 -8.10 -9.90
N GLY A 321 2.19 -8.92 -8.85
CA GLY A 321 2.93 -10.18 -8.82
C GLY A 321 2.00 -11.32 -8.44
N ASN A 322 2.03 -12.47 -9.11
CA ASN A 322 1.21 -13.64 -8.73
C ASN A 322 1.87 -14.55 -7.68
N ASP A 323 3.11 -14.25 -7.29
CA ASP A 323 3.89 -14.98 -6.30
C ASP A 323 4.72 -13.98 -5.48
N PRO A 324 4.88 -14.18 -4.15
CA PRO A 324 5.64 -13.24 -3.34
C PRO A 324 7.09 -13.05 -3.81
N SER A 325 7.73 -14.08 -4.39
CA SER A 325 9.11 -14.03 -4.89
C SER A 325 9.28 -13.16 -6.14
N VAL A 326 8.17 -12.70 -6.73
CA VAL A 326 8.18 -11.79 -7.87
C VAL A 326 8.50 -10.37 -7.48
N LEU A 327 8.18 -9.91 -6.27
CA LEU A 327 8.49 -8.53 -5.91
C LEU A 327 9.90 -8.44 -5.33
N PRO A 328 10.77 -7.56 -5.87
CA PRO A 328 12.07 -7.27 -5.27
C PRO A 328 11.91 -6.86 -3.80
N THR A 329 12.89 -7.16 -2.97
CA THR A 329 12.86 -6.89 -1.51
C THR A 329 13.82 -5.78 -1.13
N VAL A 330 14.86 -5.62 -1.95
CA VAL A 330 15.75 -4.47 -2.00
C VAL A 330 15.33 -3.67 -3.23
N MET A 331 14.65 -2.55 -3.00
CA MET A 331 14.12 -1.68 -4.05
C MET A 331 14.74 -0.29 -3.97
N THR A 332 15.01 0.28 -5.13
CA THR A 332 15.37 1.69 -5.25
C THR A 332 14.54 2.33 -6.35
N GLY A 333 13.83 3.42 -6.04
CA GLY A 333 13.03 4.15 -7.03
C GLY A 333 11.81 3.40 -7.54
N CYS A 334 11.19 2.55 -6.70
CA CYS A 334 9.97 1.82 -7.07
C CYS A 334 8.72 2.58 -6.62
N TYR A 335 7.71 2.65 -7.50
CA TYR A 335 6.50 3.45 -7.29
C TYR A 335 5.24 2.71 -7.76
N GLY A 336 4.24 2.52 -6.90
CA GLY A 336 2.96 1.95 -7.34
C GLY A 336 2.08 1.38 -6.24
N TYR A 337 0.82 1.10 -6.61
CA TYR A 337 -0.06 0.24 -5.84
C TYR A 337 0.29 -1.23 -6.11
N VAL A 338 0.64 -1.97 -5.06
CA VAL A 338 1.06 -3.36 -5.16
C VAL A 338 -0.15 -4.29 -4.97
N TYR A 339 -0.40 -5.13 -5.96
CA TYR A 339 -1.41 -6.18 -6.01
C TYR A 339 -0.74 -7.55 -6.14
N GLY A 340 -1.39 -8.61 -5.66
CA GLY A 340 -0.83 -9.96 -5.72
C GLY A 340 -1.12 -10.77 -4.47
N PRO A 341 -0.81 -12.07 -4.44
CA PRO A 341 -0.86 -12.85 -3.22
C PRO A 341 0.36 -12.47 -2.38
N VAL A 342 0.17 -11.55 -1.43
CA VAL A 342 1.11 -11.34 -0.33
C VAL A 342 0.44 -11.86 0.95
N GLY A 343 0.19 -13.18 0.96
CA GLY A 343 -0.28 -13.87 2.16
C GLY A 343 0.84 -14.04 3.19
N ASP A 344 0.49 -14.58 4.36
CA ASP A 344 1.30 -14.75 5.59
C ASP A 344 2.65 -15.50 5.44
N ASN A 345 3.04 -15.85 4.21
CA ASN A 345 4.28 -16.55 3.83
C ASN A 345 5.29 -15.65 3.08
N TRP A 346 5.12 -14.32 3.08
CA TRP A 346 6.14 -13.40 2.57
C TRP A 346 7.32 -13.31 3.56
N VAL A 347 8.14 -14.36 3.63
CA VAL A 347 9.35 -14.46 4.48
C VAL A 347 10.57 -13.98 3.70
N ARG A 348 11.24 -12.92 4.16
CA ARG A 348 12.40 -12.31 3.46
C ARG A 348 13.61 -12.12 4.35
N THR A 349 14.82 -12.34 3.84
CA THR A 349 16.05 -12.17 4.64
C THR A 349 16.34 -10.70 4.95
N SER A 350 15.97 -9.78 4.07
CA SER A 350 16.04 -8.33 4.27
C SER A 350 14.98 -7.62 3.46
N PHE A 351 14.46 -6.49 3.96
CA PHE A 351 13.52 -5.66 3.21
C PHE A 351 13.96 -4.20 3.28
N ALA A 352 14.54 -3.69 2.19
CA ALA A 352 15.17 -2.39 2.14
C ALA A 352 14.62 -1.55 0.97
N LEU A 353 14.02 -0.41 1.27
CA LEU A 353 13.44 0.48 0.28
C LEU A 353 14.13 1.85 0.33
N THR A 354 14.65 2.30 -0.82
CA THR A 354 15.29 3.62 -0.96
C THR A 354 14.57 4.44 -2.03
N ASN A 355 14.11 5.65 -1.69
CA ASN A 355 13.41 6.54 -2.61
C ASN A 355 12.18 5.89 -3.29
N CYS A 356 11.42 5.11 -2.54
CA CYS A 356 10.25 4.38 -3.04
C CYS A 356 8.93 5.00 -2.55
N TRP A 357 7.85 4.72 -3.27
CA TRP A 357 6.47 4.91 -2.76
C TRP A 357 5.67 3.66 -3.08
N LEU A 358 5.29 2.89 -2.07
CA LEU A 358 4.55 1.65 -2.26
C LEU A 358 3.33 1.62 -1.34
N ARG A 359 2.20 1.19 -1.89
CA ARG A 359 0.99 0.93 -1.11
C ARG A 359 0.39 -0.39 -1.52
N PHE A 360 0.19 -1.29 -0.57
CA PHE A 360 -0.49 -2.55 -0.89
C PHE A 360 -2.00 -2.33 -1.05
N ALA A 361 -2.59 -2.91 -2.09
CA ALA A 361 -3.96 -2.63 -2.51
C ALA A 361 -5.05 -3.25 -1.61
N SER A 362 -4.76 -4.42 -1.05
CA SER A 362 -5.41 -4.90 0.17
C SER A 362 -4.35 -4.87 1.26
N ASN A 363 -4.75 -4.57 2.49
CA ASN A 363 -3.80 -4.55 3.60
C ASN A 363 -3.12 -5.94 3.73
N GLN A 364 -1.79 -5.99 3.73
CA GLN A 364 -1.00 -7.24 3.66
C GLN A 364 -0.26 -7.53 4.95
N SER A 365 -0.16 -8.80 5.31
CA SER A 365 0.79 -9.26 6.33
C SER A 365 2.21 -9.29 5.76
N ALA A 366 3.21 -9.08 6.59
CA ALA A 366 4.62 -9.10 6.18
C ALA A 366 5.51 -9.87 7.16
N ARG A 367 6.51 -10.60 6.65
CA ARG A 367 7.51 -11.27 7.49
C ARG A 367 8.93 -11.02 6.97
N VAL A 368 9.70 -10.24 7.73
CA VAL A 368 11.10 -9.94 7.45
C VAL A 368 11.94 -10.65 8.50
N ASN A 369 12.79 -11.60 8.12
CA ASN A 369 13.67 -12.31 9.05
C ASN A 369 14.83 -11.43 9.55
N GLY A 370 15.31 -10.49 8.72
CA GLY A 370 16.31 -9.50 9.09
C GLY A 370 15.69 -8.12 9.29
N ASP A 371 16.40 -7.09 8.81
CA ASP A 371 16.00 -5.70 9.00
C ASP A 371 14.98 -5.23 7.94
N MET A 372 14.09 -4.35 8.38
CA MET A 372 13.24 -3.51 7.54
C MET A 372 13.81 -2.09 7.52
N VAL A 373 14.36 -1.67 6.39
CA VAL A 373 15.01 -0.35 6.24
C VAL A 373 14.25 0.49 5.23
N LEU A 374 13.80 1.67 5.66
CA LEU A 374 13.16 2.66 4.81
C LEU A 374 14.00 3.93 4.79
N ASP A 375 14.40 4.33 3.59
CA ASP A 375 15.22 5.50 3.33
C ASP A 375 14.55 6.36 2.25
N GLY A 376 14.15 7.59 2.58
CA GLY A 376 13.40 8.45 1.67
C GLY A 376 12.14 7.80 1.10
N THR A 377 11.51 6.88 1.84
CA THR A 377 10.48 5.97 1.31
C THR A 377 9.15 6.13 2.03
N SER A 378 8.05 6.05 1.29
CA SER A 378 6.71 5.86 1.87
C SER A 378 6.18 4.46 1.62
N LEU A 379 5.85 3.73 2.68
CA LEU A 379 5.30 2.39 2.64
C LEU A 379 3.97 2.32 3.40
N TYR A 380 2.89 1.95 2.72
CA TYR A 380 1.54 1.98 3.29
C TYR A 380 0.82 0.63 3.27
N ALA A 381 -0.11 0.48 4.22
CA ALA A 381 -1.10 -0.59 4.32
C ALA A 381 -0.51 -1.96 4.69
N LEU A 382 0.45 -1.97 5.63
CA LEU A 382 0.86 -3.19 6.30
C LEU A 382 -0.12 -3.56 7.42
N LYS A 383 -0.31 -4.86 7.61
CA LYS A 383 -1.06 -5.51 8.69
C LYS A 383 -0.08 -6.31 9.54
N ASP A 384 -0.41 -7.56 9.87
CA ASP A 384 0.36 -8.40 10.77
C ASP A 384 1.78 -8.51 10.23
N THR A 385 2.72 -7.92 10.97
CA THR A 385 4.08 -7.72 10.49
C THR A 385 5.04 -8.28 11.52
N SER A 386 5.93 -9.17 11.10
CA SER A 386 7.03 -9.68 11.91
C SER A 386 8.36 -9.25 11.31
N VAL A 387 9.26 -8.71 12.13
CA VAL A 387 10.62 -8.29 11.77
C VAL A 387 11.59 -8.91 12.76
N GLY A 388 12.45 -9.82 12.29
CA GLY A 388 13.44 -10.51 13.12
C GLY A 388 14.66 -9.66 13.45
N GLY A 389 14.92 -8.60 12.68
CA GLY A 389 15.91 -7.57 12.96
C GLY A 389 15.28 -6.26 13.43
N ASP A 390 15.85 -5.15 12.98
CA ASP A 390 15.42 -3.79 13.29
C ASP A 390 14.45 -3.23 12.24
N ILE A 391 13.58 -2.30 12.65
CA ILE A 391 12.91 -1.38 11.73
C ILE A 391 13.63 -0.04 11.80
N HIS A 392 14.11 0.48 10.67
CA HIS A 392 14.83 1.75 10.60
C HIS A 392 14.24 2.69 9.53
N LEU A 393 13.77 3.86 9.96
CA LEU A 393 13.25 4.91 9.08
C LEU A 393 14.21 6.11 9.06
N THR A 394 14.62 6.53 7.87
CA THR A 394 15.53 7.67 7.63
C THR A 394 15.06 8.56 6.47
N ASN A 395 15.65 9.76 6.39
CA ASN A 395 15.50 10.70 5.27
C ASN A 395 14.05 11.01 4.87
N GLY A 396 13.17 11.22 5.85
CA GLY A 396 11.77 11.57 5.60
C GLY A 396 10.84 10.39 5.32
N SER A 397 11.25 9.17 5.69
CA SER A 397 10.46 7.97 5.44
C SER A 397 9.13 7.95 6.21
N SER A 398 8.10 7.37 5.59
CA SER A 398 6.77 7.16 6.17
C SER A 398 6.40 5.67 6.14
N LEU A 399 5.90 5.15 7.26
CA LEU A 399 5.45 3.76 7.37
C LEU A 399 4.06 3.70 7.99
N MET A 400 3.09 3.04 7.35
CA MET A 400 1.74 2.90 7.87
C MET A 400 1.34 1.45 8.13
N PHE A 401 0.91 1.20 9.37
CA PHE A 401 0.21 -0.01 9.76
C PHE A 401 -1.29 0.28 9.94
N ALA A 402 -2.14 -0.63 9.47
CA ALA A 402 -3.59 -0.50 9.54
C ALA A 402 -4.23 -1.71 10.23
N GLY A 403 -5.01 -1.48 11.28
CA GLY A 403 -5.71 -2.49 12.05
C GLY A 403 -6.76 -3.26 11.23
N ASN A 404 -6.85 -4.58 11.42
CA ASN A 404 -8.02 -5.35 11.00
C ASN A 404 -9.25 -5.04 11.88
N PRO A 405 -10.47 -5.27 11.39
CA PRO A 405 -11.64 -5.35 12.25
C PRO A 405 -11.47 -6.44 13.33
N THR A 406 -11.69 -6.07 14.58
CA THR A 406 -11.87 -6.94 15.75
C THR A 406 -13.34 -7.05 16.10
N ASN A 407 -13.96 -8.22 16.02
CA ASN A 407 -15.36 -8.41 16.43
C ASN A 407 -15.61 -8.30 17.96
N GLY A 408 -14.73 -7.66 18.73
CA GLY A 408 -14.80 -7.55 20.19
C GLY A 408 -14.44 -8.85 20.92
N ILE A 409 -13.97 -9.87 20.21
CA ILE A 409 -13.46 -11.14 20.75
C ILE A 409 -11.93 -11.10 20.63
N SER A 410 -11.23 -11.76 21.55
CA SER A 410 -9.76 -11.93 21.51
C SER A 410 -9.27 -12.34 20.11
N PRO A 411 -8.14 -11.79 19.62
CA PRO A 411 -7.23 -10.85 20.32
C PRO A 411 -7.79 -9.42 20.44
N GLU A 412 -7.33 -8.69 21.45
CA GLU A 412 -7.73 -7.28 21.72
C GLU A 412 -7.08 -6.27 20.75
N TRP A 413 -6.60 -6.71 19.59
CA TRP A 413 -5.96 -5.88 18.57
C TRP A 413 -6.33 -6.37 17.17
N GLY A 414 -6.40 -5.43 16.23
CA GLY A 414 -6.67 -5.74 14.83
C GLY A 414 -5.41 -6.17 14.09
N THR A 415 -4.25 -5.62 14.45
CA THR A 415 -2.99 -5.93 13.79
C THR A 415 -1.87 -6.02 14.80
N LEU A 416 -1.06 -7.06 14.70
CA LEU A 416 0.12 -7.26 15.51
C LEU A 416 1.39 -6.92 14.72
N VAL A 417 2.23 -6.05 15.27
CA VAL A 417 3.57 -5.76 14.75
C VAL A 417 4.60 -6.27 15.75
N GLU A 418 5.32 -7.33 15.40
CA GLU A 418 6.37 -7.91 16.24
C GLU A 418 7.75 -7.60 15.66
N VAL A 419 8.59 -6.94 16.46
CA VAL A 419 9.97 -6.64 16.13
C VAL A 419 10.86 -7.27 17.19
N THR A 420 11.72 -8.20 16.77
CA THR A 420 12.72 -8.82 17.67
C THR A 420 13.83 -7.83 17.99
N GLY A 421 14.18 -6.96 17.05
CA GLY A 421 15.11 -5.86 17.26
C GLY A 421 14.43 -4.57 17.75
N SER A 422 15.04 -3.46 17.36
CA SER A 422 14.64 -2.09 17.71
C SER A 422 13.85 -1.44 16.58
N VAL A 423 12.91 -0.57 16.94
CA VAL A 423 12.30 0.37 16.00
C VAL A 423 12.94 1.73 16.18
N ARG A 424 13.53 2.27 15.10
CA ARG A 424 14.21 3.57 15.09
C ARG A 424 13.58 4.50 14.06
N VAL A 425 13.06 5.62 14.52
CA VAL A 425 12.41 6.64 13.70
C VAL A 425 13.23 7.93 13.78
N ALA A 426 13.93 8.26 12.70
CA ALA A 426 14.75 9.47 12.62
C ALA A 426 13.90 10.75 12.50
N ALA A 427 14.56 11.91 12.55
CA ALA A 427 13.93 13.20 12.29
C ALA A 427 13.21 13.21 10.92
N SER A 428 12.09 13.93 10.84
CA SER A 428 11.23 14.03 9.65
C SER A 428 10.59 12.72 9.18
N CYS A 429 10.79 11.61 9.90
CA CYS A 429 10.15 10.33 9.59
C CYS A 429 8.86 10.14 10.39
N VAL A 430 7.91 9.38 9.83
CA VAL A 430 6.59 9.18 10.43
C VAL A 430 6.18 7.71 10.44
N ILE A 431 5.72 7.21 11.58
CA ILE A 431 4.91 5.97 11.65
C ILE A 431 3.45 6.36 11.82
N TYR A 432 2.59 5.87 10.93
CA TYR A 432 1.14 6.00 11.02
C TYR A 432 0.52 4.72 11.57
N LEU A 433 -0.30 4.84 12.61
CA LEU A 433 -1.05 3.73 13.22
C LEU A 433 -2.54 3.99 13.02
N GLN A 434 -3.14 3.24 12.10
CA GLN A 434 -4.55 3.41 11.74
C GLN A 434 -5.43 2.34 12.36
N SER A 435 -6.52 2.75 13.01
CA SER A 435 -7.57 1.85 13.48
C SER A 435 -8.62 1.62 12.39
N GLU A 436 -9.32 0.48 12.48
CA GLU A 436 -10.46 0.18 11.62
C GLU A 436 -11.59 1.18 11.93
N ALA A 437 -12.10 1.83 10.88
CA ALA A 437 -12.91 3.04 11.00
C ALA A 437 -14.32 2.80 11.58
N THR A 438 -14.81 1.56 11.61
CA THR A 438 -16.16 1.23 12.07
C THR A 438 -16.18 0.34 13.29
N ASN A 439 -15.13 -0.46 13.47
CA ASN A 439 -15.03 -1.53 14.42
C ASN A 439 -13.94 -1.28 15.48
N GLY A 440 -12.98 -0.38 15.20
CA GLY A 440 -12.00 0.09 16.18
C GLY A 440 -10.80 -0.83 16.40
N GLY A 441 -10.72 -1.94 15.66
CA GLY A 441 -9.55 -2.81 15.69
C GLY A 441 -8.29 -2.04 15.32
N SER A 442 -7.31 -2.05 16.22
CA SER A 442 -6.15 -1.15 16.19
C SER A 442 -4.83 -1.91 16.13
N VAL A 443 -3.74 -1.20 15.86
CA VAL A 443 -2.40 -1.78 15.81
C VAL A 443 -1.83 -1.94 17.23
N TYR A 444 -1.23 -3.10 17.51
CA TYR A 444 -0.42 -3.36 18.68
C TYR A 444 1.02 -3.67 18.26
N MET A 445 1.99 -2.92 18.78
CA MET A 445 3.41 -3.08 18.46
C MET A 445 4.19 -3.63 19.65
N CYS A 446 4.92 -4.73 19.44
CA CYS A 446 5.81 -5.38 20.40
C CYS A 446 7.24 -5.32 19.88
N VAL A 447 8.14 -4.62 20.58
CA VAL A 447 9.53 -4.38 20.13
C VAL A 447 10.52 -4.70 21.25
N SER A 448 11.81 -4.83 20.94
CA SER A 448 12.83 -4.87 21.99
C SER A 448 13.17 -3.48 22.52
N ASN A 449 13.46 -2.53 21.62
CA ASN A 449 13.65 -1.11 21.95
C ASN A 449 12.84 -0.22 21.00
N PHE A 450 12.38 0.94 21.48
CA PHE A 450 11.73 1.94 20.64
C PHE A 450 12.44 3.29 20.75
N HIS A 451 12.98 3.81 19.66
CA HIS A 451 13.69 5.09 19.62
C HIS A 451 13.03 6.04 18.62
N LEU A 452 12.50 7.14 19.13
CA LEU A 452 11.89 8.23 18.35
C LEU A 452 12.75 9.48 18.50
N ALA A 453 13.49 9.84 17.44
CA ALA A 453 14.35 11.02 17.43
C ALA A 453 13.53 12.33 17.46
N ALA A 454 14.19 13.43 17.83
CA ALA A 454 13.59 14.76 17.75
C ALA A 454 13.15 15.06 16.30
N GLY A 455 11.92 15.55 16.13
CA GLY A 455 11.30 15.76 14.81
C GLY A 455 10.79 14.47 14.13
N GLY A 456 10.96 13.30 14.73
CA GLY A 456 10.26 12.07 14.32
C GLY A 456 8.84 12.02 14.90
N ILE A 457 7.92 11.34 14.21
CA ILE A 457 6.50 11.31 14.58
C ILE A 457 5.96 9.86 14.62
N VAL A 458 5.16 9.55 15.63
CA VAL A 458 4.18 8.46 15.60
C VAL A 458 2.79 9.11 15.63
N SER A 459 2.03 8.99 14.54
CA SER A 459 0.71 9.61 14.43
C SER A 459 -0.38 8.55 14.29
N ALA A 460 -1.39 8.72 15.12
CA ALA A 460 -2.70 8.11 15.01
C ALA A 460 -3.77 9.23 14.94
N ASP A 461 -3.39 10.44 14.50
CA ASP A 461 -4.33 11.56 14.37
C ASP A 461 -5.43 11.23 13.37
N GLU A 462 -6.69 11.56 13.69
CA GLU A 462 -7.87 11.29 12.85
C GLU A 462 -8.00 9.83 12.36
N SER A 463 -7.37 8.90 13.06
CA SER A 463 -7.21 7.51 12.61
C SER A 463 -7.97 6.51 13.48
N GLY A 464 -8.95 6.98 14.26
CA GLY A 464 -9.89 6.18 15.05
C GLY A 464 -11.19 5.90 14.31
N PHE A 465 -12.30 5.82 15.06
CA PHE A 465 -13.61 5.61 14.47
C PHE A 465 -14.00 6.78 13.54
N ALA A 466 -14.66 6.46 12.44
CA ALA A 466 -15.17 7.42 11.49
C ALA A 466 -16.25 8.30 12.12
N GLY A 467 -16.31 9.57 11.72
CA GLY A 467 -17.52 10.36 11.93
C GLY A 467 -18.65 9.89 11.01
N GLY A 468 -19.82 10.46 11.17
CA GLY A 468 -21.00 10.02 10.43
C GLY A 468 -22.16 11.00 10.52
N ASN A 469 -23.28 10.63 9.94
CA ASN A 469 -24.50 11.43 9.90
C ASN A 469 -25.72 10.49 9.96
N PRO A 470 -26.66 10.71 10.90
CA PRO A 470 -26.68 11.79 11.88
C PRO A 470 -25.72 11.59 13.07
N SER A 471 -25.12 10.41 13.20
CA SER A 471 -24.22 10.04 14.30
C SER A 471 -22.90 9.50 13.77
N GLY A 472 -21.82 9.69 14.54
CA GLY A 472 -20.53 9.07 14.27
C GLY A 472 -20.48 7.58 14.64
N TYR A 473 -19.32 6.97 14.42
CA TYR A 473 -19.00 5.61 14.85
C TYR A 473 -18.26 5.62 16.19
N GLY A 474 -18.32 4.49 16.89
CA GLY A 474 -17.64 4.25 18.16
C GLY A 474 -18.52 4.40 19.41
N PRO A 475 -18.12 3.84 20.57
CA PRO A 475 -18.96 3.82 21.78
C PRO A 475 -19.27 5.19 22.38
N GLY A 476 -18.43 6.19 22.10
CA GLY A 476 -18.61 7.58 22.49
C GLY A 476 -18.94 8.49 21.32
N ALA A 477 -19.58 7.96 20.26
CA ALA A 477 -19.92 8.73 19.08
C ALA A 477 -20.73 10.00 19.41
N GLY A 478 -20.45 11.07 18.66
CA GLY A 478 -21.37 12.20 18.60
C GLY A 478 -22.72 11.76 18.05
N SER A 479 -23.83 12.28 18.59
CA SER A 479 -25.18 11.85 18.24
C SER A 479 -26.14 13.02 17.93
N ASN A 480 -27.26 12.68 17.27
CA ASN A 480 -28.41 13.58 17.02
C ASN A 480 -28.11 14.84 16.21
N SER A 481 -27.11 14.80 15.32
CA SER A 481 -26.52 16.00 14.69
C SER A 481 -25.89 16.94 15.72
N TYR A 482 -24.74 17.53 15.37
CA TYR A 482 -24.10 18.58 16.17
C TYR A 482 -23.42 18.16 17.49
N GLY A 483 -23.51 16.91 17.94
CA GLY A 483 -22.77 16.39 19.09
C GLY A 483 -21.29 16.10 18.79
N GLY A 484 -20.39 16.59 19.64
CA GLY A 484 -18.98 16.20 19.62
C GLY A 484 -18.78 14.81 20.22
N ALA A 485 -17.77 14.07 19.78
CA ALA A 485 -17.51 12.71 20.28
C ALA A 485 -16.77 12.71 21.63
N GLY A 486 -16.91 11.64 22.42
CA GLY A 486 -16.23 11.42 23.70
C GLY A 486 -15.36 10.16 23.71
N TYR A 487 -14.40 10.09 24.63
CA TYR A 487 -13.65 8.86 24.93
C TYR A 487 -13.03 8.87 26.33
N GLY A 488 -11.99 9.69 26.55
CA GLY A 488 -11.37 9.93 27.86
C GLY A 488 -12.10 11.00 28.65
N GLY A 489 -12.47 12.08 27.97
CA GLY A 489 -13.44 13.08 28.39
C GLY A 489 -14.71 13.02 27.53
N THR A 490 -15.79 13.62 28.02
CA THR A 490 -17.04 13.73 27.27
C THR A 490 -16.92 14.74 26.13
N GLY A 491 -17.59 14.49 25.02
CA GLY A 491 -17.71 15.46 23.93
C GLY A 491 -18.58 16.66 24.29
N GLY A 492 -18.38 17.76 23.57
CA GLY A 492 -19.17 18.99 23.67
C GLY A 492 -20.64 18.76 23.28
N ARG A 493 -21.54 19.43 24.00
CA ARG A 493 -22.99 19.21 23.94
C ARG A 493 -23.70 20.32 23.18
N TYR A 494 -24.20 20.05 21.97
CA TYR A 494 -25.12 20.96 21.25
C TYR A 494 -26.29 20.20 20.61
N PRO A 495 -27.56 20.59 20.85
CA PRO A 495 -28.05 21.32 22.02
C PRO A 495 -28.16 20.41 23.27
N THR A 496 -28.15 19.07 23.11
CA THR A 496 -28.60 18.16 24.18
C THR A 496 -27.76 16.89 24.39
N TYR A 497 -26.83 16.49 23.52
CA TYR A 497 -25.98 15.30 23.75
C TYR A 497 -24.57 15.48 23.18
N GLY A 498 -23.56 15.20 24.01
CA GLY A 498 -22.18 14.97 23.57
C GLY A 498 -21.83 13.50 23.82
N GLY A 499 -20.79 12.99 23.15
CA GLY A 499 -20.36 11.60 23.31
C GLY A 499 -19.88 11.30 24.73
N SER A 500 -20.26 10.14 25.25
CA SER A 500 -19.83 9.66 26.57
C SER A 500 -18.37 9.18 26.57
N THR A 501 -17.77 9.12 27.76
CA THR A 501 -16.48 8.44 27.95
C THR A 501 -16.64 6.91 27.92
N TYR A 502 -15.61 6.19 27.49
CA TYR A 502 -15.54 4.72 27.55
C TYR A 502 -14.09 4.22 27.67
N GLY A 503 -13.92 2.91 27.83
CA GLY A 503 -12.62 2.28 28.03
C GLY A 503 -12.05 2.52 29.44
N SER A 504 -10.79 2.09 29.65
CA SER A 504 -10.10 2.22 30.93
C SER A 504 -9.03 3.31 30.87
N ALA A 505 -8.93 4.12 31.93
CA ALA A 505 -7.84 5.08 32.10
C ALA A 505 -6.48 4.39 32.33
N THR A 506 -6.48 3.21 32.94
CA THR A 506 -5.26 2.43 33.21
C THR A 506 -4.93 1.47 32.06
N ASN A 507 -5.92 1.04 31.28
CA ASN A 507 -5.72 0.17 30.11
C ASN A 507 -6.45 0.71 28.86
N PRO A 508 -6.03 1.86 28.30
CA PRO A 508 -6.66 2.46 27.13
C PRO A 508 -6.27 1.72 25.84
N ILE A 509 -7.05 0.69 25.49
CA ILE A 509 -6.82 -0.16 24.31
C ILE A 509 -7.83 0.09 23.18
N HIS A 510 -8.61 1.17 23.25
CA HIS A 510 -9.60 1.51 22.23
C HIS A 510 -9.25 2.85 21.58
N PRO A 511 -9.49 3.01 20.27
CA PRO A 511 -9.37 4.31 19.62
C PRO A 511 -10.52 5.24 20.03
N GLY A 512 -10.39 6.53 19.74
CA GLY A 512 -11.38 7.58 19.93
C GLY A 512 -12.54 7.50 18.92
N SER A 513 -13.67 8.07 19.30
CA SER A 513 -14.94 8.03 18.56
C SER A 513 -15.09 9.20 17.56
N GLY A 514 -15.88 8.97 16.51
CA GLY A 514 -16.16 9.99 15.50
C GLY A 514 -17.31 10.93 15.88
N GLY A 515 -17.21 12.17 15.43
CA GLY A 515 -18.22 13.21 15.64
C GLY A 515 -19.49 13.00 14.80
N ALA A 516 -20.58 13.66 15.22
CA ALA A 516 -21.81 13.74 14.43
C ALA A 516 -21.67 14.67 13.22
N GLY A 517 -22.62 14.57 12.30
CA GLY A 517 -22.75 15.45 11.13
C GLY A 517 -24.21 15.76 10.86
N SER A 518 -24.47 16.75 10.01
CA SER A 518 -25.82 17.13 9.59
C SER A 518 -25.92 17.37 8.07
N GLY A 519 -27.14 17.25 7.54
CA GLY A 519 -27.40 17.41 6.10
C GLY A 519 -26.71 16.33 5.27
N SER A 520 -25.84 16.74 4.33
CA SER A 520 -25.02 15.83 3.51
C SER A 520 -23.59 15.66 4.03
N SER A 521 -23.26 16.20 5.20
CA SER A 521 -21.90 16.16 5.77
C SER A 521 -21.79 15.14 6.89
N SER A 522 -20.64 14.44 6.94
CA SER A 522 -20.27 13.54 8.04
C SER A 522 -19.34 14.25 9.02
N GLY A 523 -19.47 13.92 10.30
CA GLY A 523 -18.53 14.42 11.32
C GLY A 523 -17.09 13.98 11.09
N LYS A 524 -16.19 14.53 11.90
CA LYS A 524 -14.76 14.24 11.87
C LYS A 524 -14.45 12.93 12.59
N ARG A 525 -13.32 12.32 12.22
CA ARG A 525 -12.85 11.06 12.82
C ARG A 525 -12.28 11.31 14.21
N GLY A 526 -12.40 10.31 15.09
CA GLY A 526 -11.66 10.30 16.35
C GLY A 526 -10.17 10.01 16.13
N GLY A 527 -9.35 10.27 17.14
CA GLY A 527 -7.95 9.83 17.18
C GLY A 527 -7.86 8.31 17.30
N GLY A 528 -6.82 7.71 16.72
CA GLY A 528 -6.56 6.27 16.77
C GLY A 528 -5.90 5.82 18.08
N LEU A 529 -5.27 4.64 18.04
CA LEU A 529 -4.55 4.08 19.18
C LEU A 529 -3.06 3.92 18.86
N ILE A 530 -2.20 4.51 19.70
CA ILE A 530 -0.78 4.20 19.76
C ILE A 530 -0.58 3.21 20.92
N ARG A 531 -0.46 1.91 20.63
CA ARG A 531 -0.19 0.85 21.62
C ARG A 531 1.16 0.21 21.37
N ILE A 532 2.15 0.49 22.21
CA ILE A 532 3.52 0.00 22.05
C ILE A 532 4.01 -0.63 23.37
N THR A 533 4.54 -1.84 23.27
CA THR A 533 5.28 -2.52 24.33
C THR A 533 6.73 -2.71 23.88
N ALA A 534 7.68 -2.11 24.59
CA ALA A 534 9.11 -2.35 24.43
C ALA A 534 9.61 -3.26 25.56
N ARG A 535 10.33 -4.33 25.23
CA ARG A 535 10.86 -5.28 26.24
C ARG A 535 11.91 -4.62 27.14
N ASN A 536 12.69 -3.70 26.60
CA ASN A 536 13.76 -3.02 27.31
C ASN A 536 13.44 -1.52 27.41
N GLU A 537 13.87 -0.69 26.46
CA GLU A 537 13.81 0.77 26.61
C GLU A 537 12.98 1.48 25.54
N MET A 538 12.44 2.64 25.92
CA MET A 538 11.86 3.63 25.04
C MET A 538 12.57 4.98 25.19
N ALA A 539 13.13 5.49 24.11
CA ALA A 539 13.62 6.86 24.00
C ALA A 539 12.66 7.66 23.11
N ILE A 540 12.01 8.69 23.67
CA ILE A 540 10.98 9.47 22.98
C ILE A 540 11.38 10.94 23.01
N HIS A 541 12.02 11.42 21.95
CA HIS A 541 12.37 12.83 21.76
C HIS A 541 11.44 13.55 20.76
N GLY A 542 10.73 12.78 19.95
CA GLY A 542 9.75 13.29 18.98
C GLY A 542 8.33 13.37 19.51
N THR A 543 7.35 13.33 18.60
CA THR A 543 5.92 13.47 18.95
C THR A 543 5.17 12.15 18.73
N MET A 544 4.42 11.72 19.74
CA MET A 544 3.37 10.70 19.62
C MET A 544 2.00 11.37 19.76
N SER A 545 1.17 11.28 18.72
CA SER A 545 -0.08 12.04 18.61
C SER A 545 -1.25 11.15 18.22
N ALA A 546 -2.35 11.22 18.97
CA ALA A 546 -3.60 10.53 18.72
C ALA A 546 -4.78 11.50 18.85
N ASN A 547 -4.68 12.67 18.22
CA ASN A 547 -5.68 13.73 18.30
C ASN A 547 -6.91 13.42 17.45
N GLY A 548 -8.08 13.87 17.91
CA GLY A 548 -9.32 13.86 17.15
C GLY A 548 -9.32 14.92 16.06
N GLY A 549 -10.16 14.74 15.05
CA GLY A 549 -10.23 15.66 13.92
C GLY A 549 -10.98 16.94 14.23
N ASP A 550 -10.35 18.06 13.90
CA ASP A 550 -10.91 19.41 14.02
C ASP A 550 -11.89 19.73 12.89
N THR A 551 -12.77 20.69 13.14
CA THR A 551 -13.70 21.19 12.14
C THR A 551 -13.85 22.70 12.18
N THR A 552 -13.83 23.33 11.01
CA THR A 552 -14.27 24.72 10.83
C THR A 552 -15.67 24.80 10.22
N GLU A 553 -16.32 23.66 9.99
CA GLU A 553 -17.63 23.54 9.34
C GLU A 553 -18.73 23.34 10.38
N ASN A 554 -19.80 24.14 10.29
CA ASN A 554 -20.93 24.14 11.23
C ASN A 554 -21.84 22.90 11.16
N ASN A 555 -21.60 21.99 10.22
CA ASN A 555 -22.37 20.76 10.00
C ASN A 555 -21.53 19.48 10.15
N ARG A 556 -20.29 19.62 10.63
CA ARG A 556 -19.37 18.51 10.94
C ARG A 556 -18.84 18.70 12.34
N CYS A 557 -19.07 17.76 13.25
CA CYS A 557 -18.59 17.85 14.62
C CYS A 557 -17.25 17.18 14.78
N ALA A 558 -16.51 17.58 15.81
CA ALA A 558 -15.19 17.08 16.06
C ALA A 558 -15.19 15.66 16.63
N GLY A 559 -14.14 14.91 16.30
CA GLY A 559 -13.86 13.60 16.88
C GLY A 559 -13.15 13.72 18.23
N SER A 560 -13.27 12.70 19.08
CA SER A 560 -12.56 12.67 20.36
C SER A 560 -11.09 12.31 20.17
N GLY A 561 -10.27 12.68 21.15
CA GLY A 561 -8.91 12.19 21.26
C GLY A 561 -8.90 10.66 21.41
N GLY A 562 -7.83 10.06 20.91
CA GLY A 562 -7.61 8.61 20.91
C GLY A 562 -6.91 8.12 22.17
N ALA A 563 -6.06 7.11 22.02
CA ALA A 563 -5.32 6.51 23.11
C ALA A 563 -3.82 6.43 22.83
N ILE A 564 -3.02 6.63 23.86
CA ILE A 564 -1.59 6.30 23.88
C ILE A 564 -1.34 5.36 25.06
N TYR A 565 -0.95 4.13 24.78
CA TYR A 565 -0.57 3.11 25.74
C TYR A 565 0.88 2.71 25.51
N LEU A 566 1.74 2.96 26.50
CA LEU A 566 3.17 2.65 26.44
C LEU A 566 3.58 1.76 27.62
N CYS A 567 4.29 0.68 27.34
CA CYS A 567 4.85 -0.21 28.34
C CYS A 567 6.32 -0.49 28.03
N ALA A 568 7.23 -0.20 28.96
CA ALA A 568 8.67 -0.42 28.80
C ALA A 568 9.32 -0.84 30.13
N ASP A 569 10.52 -1.41 30.11
CA ASP A 569 11.32 -1.50 31.34
C ASP A 569 11.80 -0.10 31.74
N LYS A 570 12.33 0.66 30.78
CA LYS A 570 12.90 1.98 31.01
C LYS A 570 12.44 3.00 29.98
N PHE A 571 12.05 4.18 30.43
CA PHE A 571 12.07 5.37 29.58
C PHE A 571 13.45 6.03 29.73
N VAL A 572 14.17 6.22 28.63
CA VAL A 572 15.55 6.75 28.64
C VAL A 572 15.58 8.05 27.84
N GLU A 573 16.02 9.13 28.50
CA GLU A 573 16.17 10.47 27.87
C GLU A 573 14.91 10.94 27.12
N ALA A 574 13.71 10.64 27.63
CA ALA A 574 12.47 10.85 26.87
C ALA A 574 11.86 12.25 27.12
N TYR A 575 12.19 13.23 26.27
CA TYR A 575 11.76 14.63 26.36
C TYR A 575 10.64 15.03 25.38
N GLY A 576 10.11 14.07 24.63
CA GLY A 576 9.15 14.30 23.56
C GLY A 576 7.73 14.62 24.02
N THR A 577 6.81 14.66 23.06
CA THR A 577 5.41 15.04 23.29
C THR A 577 4.49 13.84 23.15
N LEU A 578 3.62 13.62 24.14
CA LEU A 578 2.49 12.68 24.06
C LEU A 578 1.19 13.48 24.06
N ARG A 579 0.38 13.40 23.01
CA ARG A 579 -0.91 14.10 22.95
C ARG A 579 -2.04 13.23 22.41
N ALA A 580 -3.16 13.26 23.10
CA ALA A 580 -4.41 12.61 22.69
C ALA A 580 -5.55 13.59 22.95
N GLU A 581 -5.55 14.69 22.21
CA GLU A 581 -6.46 15.82 22.41
C GLU A 581 -7.74 15.62 21.59
N GLY A 582 -8.86 16.11 22.10
CA GLY A 582 -10.10 16.16 21.34
C GLY A 582 -10.04 17.23 20.26
N GLY A 583 -10.72 17.02 19.13
CA GLY A 583 -10.73 18.00 18.06
C GLY A 583 -11.59 19.23 18.39
N ASP A 584 -11.23 20.38 17.86
CA ASP A 584 -11.96 21.64 18.01
C ASP A 584 -13.27 21.63 17.21
N GLY A 585 -14.34 22.09 17.88
CA GLY A 585 -15.68 22.20 17.33
C GLY A 585 -15.95 23.56 16.66
N THR A 586 -17.21 23.93 16.54
CA THR A 586 -17.62 25.27 16.09
C THR A 586 -18.72 25.83 17.00
N ASN A 587 -19.30 26.98 16.66
CA ASN A 587 -20.42 27.53 17.41
C ASN A 587 -21.71 26.70 17.30
N ASN A 588 -21.79 25.81 16.31
CA ASN A 588 -22.96 24.97 16.07
C ASN A 588 -22.65 23.47 16.17
N CYS A 589 -21.41 23.11 16.51
CA CYS A 589 -20.95 21.72 16.66
C CYS A 589 -20.16 21.56 17.95
N GLY A 590 -20.46 20.53 18.74
CA GLY A 590 -19.66 20.15 19.90
C GLY A 590 -18.23 19.78 19.53
N ALA A 591 -17.29 20.18 20.38
CA ALA A 591 -15.89 19.75 20.31
C ALA A 591 -15.71 18.31 20.80
N GLY A 592 -14.59 17.69 20.44
CA GLY A 592 -14.22 16.36 20.88
C GLY A 592 -13.75 16.35 22.34
N GLY A 593 -14.11 15.32 23.09
CA GLY A 593 -13.52 15.05 24.41
C GLY A 593 -12.06 14.58 24.26
N GLY A 594 -11.24 14.89 25.26
CA GLY A 594 -9.85 14.43 25.34
C GLY A 594 -9.74 12.90 25.41
N GLY A 595 -8.58 12.40 25.03
CA GLY A 595 -8.25 10.98 24.95
C GLY A 595 -7.68 10.38 26.23
N ARG A 596 -6.97 9.27 26.13
CA ARG A 596 -6.37 8.57 27.28
C ARG A 596 -4.89 8.30 27.05
N ILE A 597 -4.05 8.61 28.03
CA ILE A 597 -2.61 8.32 27.98
C ILE A 597 -2.25 7.46 29.19
N ALA A 598 -1.68 6.28 28.97
CA ALA A 598 -1.20 5.38 30.02
C ALA A 598 0.27 4.97 29.77
N ARG A 599 1.10 5.05 30.82
CA ARG A 599 2.51 4.62 30.78
C ARG A 599 2.83 3.66 31.92
N TYR A 600 3.55 2.59 31.60
CA TYR A 600 4.05 1.59 32.54
C TYR A 600 5.57 1.45 32.41
N TYR A 601 6.27 1.49 33.55
CA TYR A 601 7.74 1.47 33.59
C TYR A 601 8.30 0.86 34.87
N ARG A 602 9.53 0.34 34.83
CA ARG A 602 10.34 0.10 36.02
C ARG A 602 11.21 1.31 36.36
N CYS A 603 11.78 1.97 35.34
CA CYS A 603 12.50 3.23 35.50
C CYS A 603 11.87 4.31 34.62
N ASP A 604 11.39 5.39 35.22
CA ASP A 604 10.82 6.52 34.47
C ASP A 604 11.87 7.62 34.26
N GLY A 605 12.38 7.72 33.04
CA GLY A 605 13.15 8.88 32.57
C GLY A 605 12.34 9.79 31.64
N PHE A 606 11.01 9.68 31.61
CA PHE A 606 10.18 10.59 30.81
C PHE A 606 10.08 11.96 31.48
N ALA A 607 10.57 12.99 30.80
CA ALA A 607 10.51 14.39 31.21
C ALA A 607 9.93 15.30 30.12
N GLY A 608 9.18 14.71 29.18
CA GLY A 608 8.48 15.42 28.10
C GLY A 608 7.11 15.97 28.50
N THR A 609 6.33 16.40 27.50
CA THR A 609 4.98 16.96 27.71
C THR A 609 3.88 15.94 27.45
N VAL A 610 2.79 16.03 28.22
CA VAL A 610 1.60 15.17 28.08
C VAL A 610 0.35 16.05 28.00
N SER A 611 -0.49 15.84 26.98
CA SER A 611 -1.76 16.54 26.81
C SER A 611 -2.91 15.61 26.46
N VAL A 612 -4.04 15.80 27.14
CA VAL A 612 -5.32 15.10 26.90
C VAL A 612 -6.47 16.10 26.94
N THR A 613 -6.24 17.34 26.51
CA THR A 613 -7.28 18.38 26.54
C THR A 613 -8.47 18.00 25.66
N GLY A 614 -9.67 18.38 26.08
CA GLY A 614 -10.80 18.42 25.16
C GLY A 614 -10.63 19.57 24.17
N GLY A 615 -11.24 19.44 22.99
CA GLY A 615 -11.26 20.52 22.01
C GLY A 615 -12.02 21.74 22.55
N GLY A 616 -11.60 22.92 22.15
CA GLY A 616 -12.18 24.20 22.54
C GLY A 616 -13.25 24.66 21.55
N VAL A 617 -14.28 25.36 22.06
CA VAL A 617 -15.23 26.30 21.38
C VAL A 617 -16.37 26.61 22.38
N SER A 618 -17.48 27.21 21.91
CA SER A 618 -18.75 27.43 22.64
C SER A 618 -19.28 26.18 23.36
N TYR A 619 -18.98 24.98 22.84
CA TYR A 619 -19.35 23.70 23.45
C TYR A 619 -18.09 22.82 23.59
N PRO A 620 -17.25 23.09 24.60
CA PRO A 620 -15.96 22.43 24.72
C PRO A 620 -16.11 20.96 25.16
N GLY A 621 -15.17 20.13 24.73
CA GLY A 621 -15.01 18.79 25.25
C GLY A 621 -14.34 18.82 26.63
N GLN A 622 -14.58 17.79 27.44
CA GLN A 622 -13.84 17.63 28.69
C GLN A 622 -12.46 17.04 28.42
N SER A 623 -11.50 17.35 29.29
CA SER A 623 -10.18 16.71 29.26
C SER A 623 -10.29 15.23 29.59
N GLY A 624 -9.37 14.45 29.05
CA GLY A 624 -9.26 13.03 29.26
C GLY A 624 -8.40 12.65 30.46
N THR A 625 -7.79 11.46 30.41
CA THR A 625 -7.07 10.88 31.55
C THR A 625 -5.61 10.61 31.25
N VAL A 626 -4.74 10.91 32.21
CA VAL A 626 -3.34 10.49 32.21
C VAL A 626 -3.11 9.51 33.36
N TYR A 627 -2.46 8.39 33.07
CA TYR A 627 -2.06 7.38 34.05
C TYR A 627 -0.59 7.02 33.87
N SER A 628 0.14 6.93 34.97
CA SER A 628 1.53 6.51 34.99
C SER A 628 1.75 5.64 36.22
N ALA A 629 2.31 4.45 36.02
CA ALA A 629 2.56 3.53 37.11
C ALA A 629 3.94 2.88 37.01
N PHE A 630 4.61 2.83 38.16
CA PHE A 630 5.72 1.91 38.38
C PHE A 630 5.19 0.48 38.30
N SER A 631 5.85 -0.39 37.53
CA SER A 631 5.50 -1.80 37.36
C SER A 631 6.75 -2.66 37.62
N SER A 632 6.70 -3.51 38.64
CA SER A 632 7.80 -4.41 39.02
C SER A 632 7.52 -5.91 38.80
N ASN A 633 6.78 -6.32 37.74
CA ASN A 633 6.87 -7.62 36.99
C ASN A 633 5.55 -8.42 36.66
N TYR A 634 4.44 -7.90 36.11
CA TYR A 634 3.18 -8.70 36.11
C TYR A 634 2.98 -9.80 35.04
N THR A 635 2.62 -11.01 35.51
CA THR A 635 1.77 -12.03 34.83
C THR A 635 0.46 -12.20 35.62
N VAL A 636 -0.68 -12.44 34.96
CA VAL A 636 -2.02 -12.53 35.61
C VAL A 636 -2.37 -13.99 35.92
N PHE A 637 -2.92 -14.27 37.11
CA PHE A 637 -3.55 -15.56 37.44
C PHE A 637 -4.92 -15.41 38.11
N THR A 638 -5.79 -16.42 38.00
CA THR A 638 -7.19 -16.36 38.47
C THR A 638 -7.48 -17.40 39.55
N VAL A 639 -8.08 -16.96 40.66
CA VAL A 639 -8.53 -17.83 41.77
C VAL A 639 -10.04 -18.00 41.69
N ALA A 640 -10.51 -19.22 41.44
CA ALA A 640 -11.93 -19.56 41.34
C ALA A 640 -12.37 -20.49 42.50
N GLY A 641 -13.68 -20.50 42.79
CA GLY A 641 -14.30 -21.51 43.65
C GLY A 641 -15.26 -22.34 42.81
N ASP A 642 -14.94 -23.61 42.58
CA ASP A 642 -15.76 -24.55 41.82
C ASP A 642 -16.01 -25.80 42.70
N PRO A 643 -17.27 -26.17 43.01
CA PRO A 643 -18.53 -25.60 42.50
C PRO A 643 -19.03 -24.34 43.24
N ALA A 644 -18.39 -23.94 44.34
CA ALA A 644 -18.76 -22.74 45.08
C ALA A 644 -17.56 -22.11 45.82
N ARG A 645 -17.69 -20.83 46.19
CA ARG A 645 -16.71 -20.09 47.00
C ARG A 645 -16.79 -20.57 48.46
N HIS A 646 -15.67 -20.89 49.08
CA HIS A 646 -15.57 -21.35 50.47
C HIS A 646 -14.39 -20.69 51.20
N GLY A 647 -14.69 -20.01 52.31
CA GLY A 647 -13.71 -19.22 53.06
C GLY A 647 -13.27 -17.95 52.32
N SER A 648 -12.29 -17.25 52.90
CA SER A 648 -11.57 -16.16 52.22
C SER A 648 -10.16 -16.63 51.91
N PRO A 649 -9.82 -16.92 50.65
CA PRO A 649 -8.47 -17.31 50.29
C PRO A 649 -7.51 -16.18 50.66
N GLN A 650 -6.40 -16.53 51.30
CA GLN A 650 -5.37 -15.58 51.71
C GLN A 650 -4.01 -16.02 51.15
N PRO A 651 -3.22 -15.08 50.63
CA PRO A 651 -3.47 -13.63 50.61
C PRO A 651 -4.36 -13.12 49.46
N TYR A 652 -4.59 -13.93 48.41
CA TYR A 652 -5.26 -13.50 47.17
C TYR A 652 -6.72 -13.95 47.11
N GLY A 653 -7.68 -13.02 47.15
CA GLY A 653 -9.12 -13.31 47.10
C GLY A 653 -9.60 -13.88 45.75
N TYR A 654 -10.88 -14.25 45.68
CA TYR A 654 -11.50 -14.74 44.44
C TYR A 654 -11.47 -13.70 43.31
N GLY A 655 -11.11 -14.12 42.09
CA GLY A 655 -10.99 -13.25 40.92
C GLY A 655 -9.60 -13.26 40.28
N ALA A 656 -9.37 -12.31 39.35
CA ALA A 656 -8.09 -12.13 38.69
C ALA A 656 -7.13 -11.33 39.58
N ASN A 657 -5.93 -11.85 39.77
CA ASN A 657 -4.90 -11.27 40.62
C ASN A 657 -3.58 -11.19 39.83
N GLY A 658 -2.86 -10.07 39.96
CA GLY A 658 -1.54 -9.92 39.37
C GLY A 658 -0.46 -10.55 40.26
N VAL A 659 0.51 -11.25 39.66
CA VAL A 659 1.67 -11.83 40.36
C VAL A 659 2.97 -11.48 39.64
N ALA A 660 4.03 -11.27 40.40
CA ALA A 660 5.33 -10.90 39.86
C ALA A 660 6.04 -12.10 39.18
N TRP A 661 6.81 -11.84 38.12
CA TRP A 661 7.73 -12.84 37.53
C TRP A 661 8.70 -13.38 38.60
N GLY A 662 8.65 -14.68 38.89
CA GLY A 662 9.49 -15.38 39.88
C GLY A 662 8.86 -15.62 41.26
N GLU A 663 7.63 -15.19 41.52
CA GLU A 663 6.95 -15.35 42.82
C GLU A 663 6.36 -16.78 43.01
N ILE A 664 6.65 -17.43 44.14
CA ILE A 664 6.03 -18.72 44.51
C ILE A 664 4.65 -18.45 45.11
N VAL A 665 3.58 -18.89 44.44
CA VAL A 665 2.21 -18.75 44.92
C VAL A 665 1.80 -19.95 45.77
N THR A 666 1.65 -19.74 47.08
CA THR A 666 1.03 -20.70 48.01
C THR A 666 -0.28 -20.13 48.54
N ASN A 667 -1.40 -20.76 48.17
CA ASN A 667 -2.72 -20.40 48.68
C ASN A 667 -3.00 -21.20 49.97
N THR A 668 -3.31 -20.51 51.07
CA THR A 668 -3.68 -21.14 52.34
C THR A 668 -5.14 -20.81 52.62
N VAL A 669 -5.98 -21.83 52.70
CA VAL A 669 -7.37 -21.67 53.14
C VAL A 669 -7.39 -22.00 54.63
N ASN A 670 -7.68 -21.03 55.49
CA ASN A 670 -7.61 -21.19 56.96
C ASN A 670 -8.59 -22.25 57.51
N SER A 671 -9.53 -22.71 56.70
CA SER A 671 -10.41 -23.83 57.00
C SER A 671 -10.78 -24.53 55.69
N PRO A 672 -10.48 -25.83 55.52
CA PRO A 672 -11.20 -26.63 54.56
C PRO A 672 -12.62 -26.87 55.11
N ALA A 673 -13.57 -26.11 54.60
CA ALA A 673 -15.02 -26.22 54.83
C ALA A 673 -15.56 -25.74 56.20
N ASP A 674 -16.63 -24.95 56.16
CA ASP A 674 -17.59 -24.88 57.27
C ASP A 674 -18.39 -26.18 57.29
N GLU A 675 -18.44 -26.83 58.45
CA GLU A 675 -19.07 -28.14 58.66
C GLU A 675 -20.59 -28.00 58.84
N ALA A 676 -21.35 -28.33 57.79
CA ALA A 676 -22.73 -28.77 57.96
C ALA A 676 -23.03 -29.90 56.97
N GLY A 677 -23.26 -31.12 57.49
CA GLY A 677 -23.81 -32.23 56.69
C GLY A 677 -22.84 -33.35 56.29
N GLY A 678 -21.68 -33.49 56.92
CA GLY A 678 -20.91 -34.75 56.90
C GLY A 678 -20.25 -35.15 55.57
N ARG A 679 -20.18 -34.25 54.57
CA ARG A 679 -19.37 -34.47 53.35
C ARG A 679 -18.08 -33.67 53.42
N ARG A 680 -16.93 -34.34 53.26
CA ARG A 680 -15.60 -33.73 53.20
C ARG A 680 -15.22 -33.46 51.74
N TYR A 681 -14.99 -32.19 51.38
CA TYR A 681 -14.36 -31.83 50.11
C TYR A 681 -12.90 -31.46 50.36
N ARG A 682 -11.98 -32.21 49.74
CA ARG A 682 -10.53 -31.92 49.73
C ARG A 682 -10.23 -31.06 48.51
N CYS A 683 -9.45 -29.98 48.67
CA CYS A 683 -8.81 -29.34 47.53
C CYS A 683 -7.74 -30.29 46.98
N ILE A 684 -7.96 -30.89 45.81
CA ILE A 684 -7.00 -31.79 45.14
C ILE A 684 -6.19 -30.98 44.10
N GLY A 685 -5.48 -29.96 44.57
CA GLY A 685 -4.45 -29.23 43.81
C GLY A 685 -4.92 -28.19 42.78
N TRP A 686 -4.01 -27.27 42.46
CA TRP A 686 -4.07 -26.37 41.30
C TRP A 686 -2.78 -26.56 40.47
N ARG A 687 -2.85 -26.45 39.14
CA ARG A 687 -1.69 -26.49 38.21
C ARG A 687 -1.58 -25.14 37.50
N MET A 688 -0.38 -24.56 37.49
CA MET A 688 -0.06 -23.35 36.73
C MET A 688 1.25 -23.54 35.97
N THR A 689 1.23 -23.12 34.70
CA THR A 689 2.29 -23.30 33.71
C THR A 689 2.79 -21.96 33.15
N ASN A 690 4.10 -21.78 32.99
CA ASN A 690 4.75 -20.49 32.66
C ASN A 690 5.07 -20.32 31.15
N GLY A 691 5.54 -19.13 30.75
CA GLY A 691 6.00 -18.83 29.38
C GLY A 691 7.29 -19.52 28.92
N VAL A 692 7.79 -20.51 29.67
CA VAL A 692 8.82 -21.46 29.20
C VAL A 692 8.36 -22.92 29.28
N GLY A 693 7.07 -23.17 29.59
CA GLY A 693 6.35 -24.41 29.28
C GLY A 693 6.50 -25.57 30.27
N GLY A 694 5.94 -25.48 31.48
CA GLY A 694 5.68 -26.65 32.32
C GLY A 694 4.31 -26.63 32.94
#